data_AF-A0A1W9K1S4-F1
#
_entry.id   AF-A0A1W9K1S4-F1
#
_cell.length_a   1.000
_cell.length_b   1.000
_cell.length_c   1.000
_cell.angle_alpha   90.00
_cell.angle_beta   90.00
_cell.angle_gamma   90.00
#
_symmetry.space_group_name_H-M   'P 1'
#
loop_
_entity.id
_entity.type
_entity.pdbx_description
1 polymer ?
#
loop_
_entity_poly.entity_id
_entity_poly.type
_entity_poly.pdbx_seq_one_letter_code
_entity_poly.pdbx_strand_id
1 'polypeptide(L)'
;MISMKKQLKIPLAFVSAIALGYLITPESETAYTGHGNVETLSSVYERWKTAHEQHRNLEVLRFGLGFSRAQSRQFTAASGEAALNLINGQLQVAVDGLSNQERYDVWLLDNHKSADDQKDKAVKIGPLSTSKDKHLLTTQLDRDRFAGFTMDAIAIAKAGETPHVGGLLFGSPSLLQRLYYTERYWPAATIGSVTTDEQVAPAEIAFKFLLPKTAQAAVTSSAATSPEQLTQLIAAGQKLFTEETFNGNGRTCATCHRPDNNHTIDPIYITKLPKTDPLFVAETNPLLADLEKPALLRQFGLFVTNIDGLDRPPVLRSSSHLLGIANTLTFEKTINPGFSKGEFTQDNDYFNARDPLAQQSGTNTHAVGWSGDGAPDGGSLRDFTKAAIIQHLPRTLVRAENIDFRMPTEAELDALEAYMLSLGRSKELNLANMYFKSPLVQNGLLLFNTKENPKLADGTVLFGTTGNCNGCHSNAGGISSSTNANPTRDTGVERMRDQLHHLADPNVAYDGGFGQLLQTDCGPNFNETCYSDGSVAAAGTTTRPSGHHGLNRFNTPSVIESADTAPFFHNNSVTTLEESVAFYSSDAFNSSPGAFTSSKVNRQGRLDSSQVIAVALFLRSINVLENIRSSNVLDQKALSLNGDQSVRTLRLAIADTQDAVDVLKEAVINPYPDALEKLQQALFFETQATNRFFPNRLNLIRNAINLKNQARTMIVSGG
;
A
#
# COMPACT_ATOMS: atom_id res chain seq x y z
N MET A 1 28.41 76.74 -36.32
CA MET A 1 28.94 75.36 -36.24
C MET A 1 27.81 74.50 -35.68
N ILE A 2 26.96 73.88 -36.51
CA ILE A 2 27.05 72.47 -36.97
C ILE A 2 27.15 71.54 -35.72
N SER A 3 26.24 70.63 -35.34
CA SER A 3 25.24 69.85 -36.08
C SER A 3 24.20 69.18 -35.14
N MET A 4 22.95 69.16 -35.61
CA MET A 4 21.90 68.11 -35.54
C MET A 4 21.59 67.33 -34.25
N LYS A 5 20.37 67.59 -33.73
CA LYS A 5 19.54 66.65 -32.94
C LYS A 5 19.11 65.46 -33.81
N LYS A 6 19.33 64.22 -33.35
CA LYS A 6 18.70 63.01 -33.90
C LYS A 6 17.79 62.38 -32.83
N GLN A 7 16.51 62.30 -33.17
CA GLN A 7 15.51 61.49 -32.46
C GLN A 7 15.88 60.01 -32.55
N LEU A 8 15.96 59.32 -31.42
CA LEU A 8 15.96 57.86 -31.37
C LEU A 8 14.51 57.38 -31.36
N LYS A 9 14.04 56.87 -32.51
CA LYS A 9 12.82 56.06 -32.58
C LYS A 9 13.18 54.66 -32.06
N ILE A 10 12.76 54.34 -30.83
CA ILE A 10 12.73 52.96 -30.35
C ILE A 10 11.56 52.28 -31.08
N PRO A 11 11.77 51.17 -31.81
CA PRO A 11 10.68 50.51 -32.51
C PRO A 11 9.72 49.89 -31.49
N LEU A 12 8.44 50.19 -31.66
CA LEU A 12 7.29 49.66 -30.91
C LEU A 12 7.18 48.11 -30.97
N ALA A 13 8.10 47.42 -31.65
CA ALA A 13 8.14 45.97 -31.81
C ALA A 13 8.70 45.22 -30.59
N PHE A 14 9.46 45.88 -29.70
CA PHE A 14 10.05 45.22 -28.53
C PHE A 14 9.09 45.13 -27.32
N VAL A 15 8.06 45.98 -27.26
CA VAL A 15 7.05 45.94 -26.19
C VAL A 15 5.97 44.88 -26.49
N SER A 16 5.68 44.62 -27.76
CA SER A 16 4.75 43.56 -28.17
C SER A 16 5.31 42.15 -27.95
N ALA A 17 6.64 41.96 -28.01
CA ALA A 17 7.27 40.66 -27.77
C ALA A 17 7.28 40.27 -26.28
N ILE A 18 7.36 41.26 -25.36
CA ILE A 18 7.28 41.00 -23.91
C ILE A 18 5.82 40.75 -23.50
N ALA A 19 4.85 41.41 -24.13
CA ALA A 19 3.43 41.14 -23.91
C ALA A 19 2.96 39.79 -24.51
N LEU A 20 3.52 39.35 -25.65
CA LEU A 20 3.26 38.01 -26.19
C LEU A 20 4.00 36.90 -25.41
N GLY A 21 5.18 37.18 -24.86
CA GLY A 21 5.94 36.22 -24.04
C GLY A 21 5.28 35.88 -22.71
N TYR A 22 4.45 36.79 -22.16
CA TYR A 22 3.62 36.54 -20.98
C TYR A 22 2.30 35.80 -21.30
N LEU A 23 1.91 35.70 -22.57
CA LEU A 23 0.70 34.97 -23.01
C LEU A 23 0.98 33.52 -23.41
N ILE A 24 2.25 33.08 -23.35
CA ILE A 24 2.67 31.72 -23.74
C ILE A 24 3.69 31.15 -22.72
N THR A 25 3.54 31.48 -21.43
CA THR A 25 3.98 30.53 -20.42
C THR A 25 2.88 29.47 -20.34
N PRO A 26 3.16 28.19 -20.65
CA PRO A 26 2.19 27.14 -20.37
C PRO A 26 1.83 27.28 -18.90
N GLU A 27 0.55 27.46 -18.60
CA GLU A 27 0.05 27.27 -17.24
C GLU A 27 0.62 25.93 -16.76
N SER A 28 1.32 25.91 -15.62
CA SER A 28 1.85 24.67 -15.05
C SER A 28 0.68 23.69 -14.94
N GLU A 29 0.65 22.69 -15.82
CA GLU A 29 -0.44 21.73 -15.88
C GLU A 29 -0.50 21.07 -14.50
N THR A 30 -1.64 21.16 -13.83
CA THR A 30 -1.84 20.54 -12.53
C THR A 30 -1.52 19.05 -12.62
N ALA A 31 -0.84 18.49 -11.63
CA ALA A 31 -0.37 17.10 -11.73
C ALA A 31 -1.56 16.14 -11.60
N TYR A 32 -1.67 15.16 -12.52
CA TYR A 32 -2.73 14.15 -12.48
C TYR A 32 -2.41 13.06 -11.45
N THR A 33 -3.20 12.99 -10.37
CA THR A 33 -3.01 12.00 -9.29
C THR A 33 -3.96 10.80 -9.35
N GLY A 34 -4.92 10.79 -10.28
CA GLY A 34 -6.01 9.82 -10.29
C GLY A 34 -6.71 9.73 -8.92
N HIS A 35 -6.90 8.51 -8.42
CA HIS A 35 -7.43 8.26 -7.07
C HIS A 35 -6.57 8.80 -5.92
N GLY A 36 -5.27 9.03 -6.12
CA GLY A 36 -4.36 9.43 -5.06
C GLY A 36 -4.74 10.78 -4.44
N ASN A 37 -4.86 10.82 -3.12
CA ASN A 37 -5.36 11.97 -2.36
C ASN A 37 -4.27 12.55 -1.44
N VAL A 38 -4.03 13.86 -1.58
CA VAL A 38 -2.98 14.57 -0.84
C VAL A 38 -3.29 14.61 0.66
N GLU A 39 -4.55 14.86 1.03
CA GLU A 39 -4.95 14.90 2.43
C GLU A 39 -4.77 13.53 3.12
N THR A 40 -4.98 12.43 2.40
CA THR A 40 -4.73 11.07 2.86
C THR A 40 -3.25 10.84 3.12
N LEU A 41 -2.37 11.13 2.16
CA LEU A 41 -0.93 10.98 2.35
C LEU A 41 -0.38 11.90 3.45
N SER A 42 -0.84 13.15 3.51
CA SER A 42 -0.52 14.09 4.59
C SER A 42 -0.93 13.54 5.95
N SER A 43 -2.11 12.92 6.06
CA SER A 43 -2.57 12.32 7.31
C SER A 43 -1.71 11.13 7.74
N VAL A 44 -1.24 10.32 6.79
CA VAL A 44 -0.29 9.22 7.06
C VAL A 44 1.04 9.77 7.56
N TYR A 45 1.55 10.79 6.88
CA TYR A 45 2.79 11.45 7.25
C TYR A 45 2.72 12.11 8.64
N GLU A 46 1.64 12.83 8.96
CA GLU A 46 1.47 13.47 10.28
C GLU A 46 1.36 12.45 11.42
N ARG A 47 0.69 11.30 11.20
CA ARG A 47 0.68 10.21 12.19
C ARG A 47 2.08 9.65 12.43
N TRP A 48 2.81 9.39 11.36
CA TRP A 48 4.18 8.91 11.44
C TRP A 48 5.09 9.93 12.14
N LYS A 49 4.99 11.21 11.76
CA LYS A 49 5.76 12.32 12.32
C LYS A 49 5.52 12.45 13.82
N THR A 50 4.26 12.44 14.24
CA THR A 50 3.89 12.49 15.67
C THR A 50 4.52 11.34 16.45
N ALA A 51 4.53 10.12 15.89
CA ALA A 51 5.17 8.96 16.52
C ALA A 51 6.71 9.08 16.52
N HIS A 52 7.29 9.58 15.43
CA HIS A 52 8.73 9.79 15.30
C HIS A 52 9.25 10.82 16.32
N GLU A 53 8.53 11.93 16.50
CA GLU A 53 8.89 13.03 17.40
C GLU A 53 8.81 12.69 18.90
N GLN A 54 8.18 11.56 19.25
CA GLN A 54 8.22 11.03 20.62
C GLN A 54 9.58 10.42 21.00
N HIS A 55 10.46 10.17 20.02
CA HIS A 55 11.79 9.62 20.25
C HIS A 55 12.82 10.72 20.59
N ARG A 56 13.86 10.37 21.36
CA ARG A 56 15.00 11.27 21.61
C ARG A 56 15.95 11.25 20.39
N ASN A 57 16.61 12.38 20.10
CA ASN A 57 17.62 12.57 19.03
C ASN A 57 17.05 12.70 17.60
N LEU A 58 16.17 13.68 17.37
CA LEU A 58 15.55 14.00 16.06
C LEU A 58 16.54 14.54 15.01
N GLU A 59 17.79 14.78 15.40
CA GLU A 59 18.90 15.16 14.54
C GLU A 59 19.61 13.96 13.89
N VAL A 60 19.28 12.73 14.30
CA VAL A 60 19.92 11.50 13.82
C VAL A 60 18.99 10.71 12.91
N LEU A 61 19.32 10.69 11.63
CA LEU A 61 18.70 9.80 10.65
C LEU A 61 19.23 8.38 10.84
N ARG A 62 18.35 7.40 11.08
CA ARG A 62 18.70 5.99 11.28
C ARG A 62 17.95 5.09 10.31
N PHE A 63 18.65 4.11 9.75
CA PHE A 63 18.08 3.04 8.94
C PHE A 63 19.02 1.83 8.95
N GLY A 64 18.46 0.65 8.73
CA GLY A 64 19.17 -0.62 8.68
C GLY A 64 20.07 -0.75 7.45
N LEU A 65 20.92 -1.76 7.47
CA LEU A 65 21.74 -2.21 6.35
C LEU A 65 21.59 -3.73 6.22
N GLY A 66 21.45 -4.24 5.01
CA GLY A 66 21.39 -5.68 4.81
C GLY A 66 21.44 -6.09 3.35
N PHE A 67 21.29 -7.38 3.09
CA PHE A 67 21.36 -7.92 1.74
C PHE A 67 20.18 -7.42 0.89
N SER A 68 20.50 -6.87 -0.29
CA SER A 68 19.52 -6.45 -1.30
C SER A 68 19.66 -7.33 -2.53
N ARG A 69 18.58 -7.97 -2.98
CA ARG A 69 18.63 -8.79 -4.21
C ARG A 69 18.96 -7.97 -5.45
N ALA A 70 18.55 -6.70 -5.48
CA ALA A 70 18.77 -5.79 -6.61
C ALA A 70 20.19 -5.20 -6.62
N GLN A 71 20.74 -4.90 -5.43
CA GLN A 71 21.96 -4.10 -5.32
C GLN A 71 23.19 -4.93 -4.92
N SER A 72 23.02 -5.99 -4.12
CA SER A 72 24.12 -6.84 -3.65
C SER A 72 24.66 -7.77 -4.73
N ARG A 73 25.97 -8.02 -4.70
CA ARG A 73 26.69 -8.89 -5.64
C ARG A 73 27.02 -10.26 -5.08
N GLN A 74 26.95 -10.40 -3.77
CA GLN A 74 27.13 -11.67 -3.07
C GLN A 74 26.13 -11.76 -1.92
N PHE A 75 25.49 -12.92 -1.77
CA PHE A 75 24.62 -13.19 -0.63
C PHE A 75 25.42 -13.21 0.68
N THR A 76 24.85 -12.63 1.72
CA THR A 76 25.34 -12.69 3.09
C THR A 76 24.16 -12.62 4.04
N ALA A 77 24.27 -13.30 5.18
CA ALA A 77 23.30 -13.19 6.29
C ALA A 77 23.62 -12.01 7.23
N ALA A 78 24.65 -11.22 6.91
CA ALA A 78 25.02 -10.05 7.69
C ALA A 78 23.97 -8.94 7.62
N SER A 79 23.85 -8.17 8.70
CA SER A 79 22.93 -7.05 8.82
C SER A 79 23.53 -5.98 9.72
N GLY A 80 23.07 -4.75 9.60
CA GLY A 80 23.59 -3.64 10.38
C GLY A 80 22.62 -2.47 10.47
N GLU A 81 23.14 -1.37 11.01
CA GLU A 81 22.47 -0.08 11.09
C GLU A 81 23.45 1.02 10.67
N ALA A 82 22.94 2.03 9.98
CA ALA A 82 23.60 3.31 9.80
C ALA A 82 22.84 4.42 10.53
N ALA A 83 23.60 5.31 11.16
CA ALA A 83 23.08 6.49 11.86
C ALA A 83 23.89 7.72 11.46
N LEU A 84 23.23 8.70 10.84
CA LEU A 84 23.82 9.96 10.40
C LEU A 84 23.23 11.11 11.21
N ASN A 85 24.06 11.78 12.01
CA ASN A 85 23.70 13.03 12.65
C ASN A 85 23.80 14.17 11.63
N LEU A 86 22.66 14.77 11.27
CA LEU A 86 22.57 15.78 10.21
C LEU A 86 23.09 17.16 10.66
N ILE A 87 23.19 17.40 11.97
CA ILE A 87 23.70 18.66 12.51
C ILE A 87 25.21 18.67 12.43
N ASN A 88 25.85 17.68 13.04
CA ASN A 88 27.31 17.67 13.17
C ASN A 88 27.99 16.85 12.07
N GLY A 89 27.30 15.98 11.33
CA GLY A 89 27.87 15.12 10.27
C GLY A 89 28.48 13.81 10.76
N GLN A 90 28.28 13.43 12.02
CA GLN A 90 28.76 12.16 12.54
C GLN A 90 28.00 11.00 11.89
N LEU A 91 28.72 10.14 11.18
CA LEU A 91 28.22 8.89 10.62
C LEU A 91 28.71 7.72 11.49
N GLN A 92 27.76 6.92 11.95
CA GLN A 92 28.00 5.65 12.63
C GLN A 92 27.43 4.52 11.79
N VAL A 93 28.19 3.46 11.60
CA VAL A 93 27.78 2.23 10.94
C VAL A 93 28.19 1.06 11.81
N ALA A 94 27.25 0.16 12.08
CA ALA A 94 27.50 -1.06 12.84
C ALA A 94 26.92 -2.25 12.09
N VAL A 95 27.72 -3.29 11.85
CA VAL A 95 27.33 -4.48 11.10
C VAL A 95 27.73 -5.74 11.86
N ASP A 96 26.78 -6.67 11.98
CA ASP A 96 26.95 -7.98 12.56
C ASP A 96 26.96 -9.06 11.45
N GLY A 97 27.71 -10.15 11.64
CA GLY A 97 27.66 -11.33 10.76
C GLY A 97 28.57 -11.28 9.51
N LEU A 98 29.36 -10.23 9.31
CA LEU A 98 30.41 -10.21 8.28
C LEU A 98 31.64 -11.01 8.73
N SER A 99 32.30 -11.68 7.78
CA SER A 99 33.53 -12.45 8.04
C SER A 99 34.64 -11.56 8.60
N ASN A 100 35.29 -12.02 9.68
CA ASN A 100 36.46 -11.35 10.27
C ASN A 100 37.76 -11.54 9.45
N GLN A 101 37.73 -12.36 8.39
CA GLN A 101 38.90 -12.62 7.52
C GLN A 101 39.00 -11.64 6.35
N GLU A 102 37.89 -10.98 6.00
CA GLU A 102 37.84 -9.98 4.95
C GLU A 102 37.81 -8.57 5.55
N ARG A 103 38.10 -7.57 4.73
CA ARG A 103 37.95 -6.15 5.08
C ARG A 103 36.83 -5.55 4.26
N TYR A 104 36.17 -4.54 4.80
CA TYR A 104 35.01 -3.90 4.16
C TYR A 104 35.10 -2.39 4.27
N ASP A 105 34.53 -1.71 3.28
CA ASP A 105 34.45 -0.26 3.20
C ASP A 105 32.98 0.19 3.21
N VAL A 106 32.71 1.30 3.90
CA VAL A 106 31.43 2.02 3.87
C VAL A 106 31.42 3.04 2.74
N TRP A 107 30.29 3.12 2.03
CA TRP A 107 30.06 4.04 0.92
C TRP A 107 28.74 4.80 1.08
N LEU A 108 28.71 6.09 0.75
CA LEU A 108 27.47 6.82 0.50
C LEU A 108 27.17 6.80 -1.00
N LEU A 109 25.89 6.64 -1.36
CA LEU A 109 25.43 6.56 -2.75
C LEU A 109 24.54 7.76 -3.12
N ASP A 110 24.73 8.28 -4.33
CA ASP A 110 23.90 9.27 -5.01
C ASP A 110 23.41 8.66 -6.33
N ASN A 111 22.18 8.17 -6.30
CA ASN A 111 21.53 7.45 -7.39
C ASN A 111 20.68 8.39 -8.27
N HIS A 112 20.58 9.69 -7.94
CA HIS A 112 19.83 10.68 -8.69
C HIS A 112 20.50 11.13 -10.00
N LYS A 113 21.82 10.96 -10.12
CA LYS A 113 22.55 11.32 -11.35
C LYS A 113 22.37 10.26 -12.45
N SER A 114 22.20 10.69 -13.71
CA SER A 114 22.03 9.81 -14.89
C SER A 114 23.18 8.81 -15.07
N ALA A 115 22.95 7.73 -15.83
CA ALA A 115 23.90 6.62 -16.05
C ALA A 115 25.27 7.05 -16.62
N ASP A 116 25.37 8.21 -17.26
CA ASP A 116 26.58 8.70 -17.92
C ASP A 116 27.69 9.18 -16.95
N ASP A 117 27.41 9.35 -15.65
CA ASP A 117 28.33 9.98 -14.68
C ASP A 117 28.76 9.03 -13.55
N GLN A 118 29.24 7.82 -13.90
CA GLN A 118 29.50 6.74 -12.94
C GLN A 118 30.53 7.06 -11.83
N LYS A 119 31.43 8.03 -12.03
CA LYS A 119 32.49 8.35 -11.05
C LYS A 119 32.00 9.15 -9.84
N ASP A 120 30.84 9.79 -9.93
CA ASP A 120 30.30 10.69 -8.90
C ASP A 120 29.13 10.11 -8.09
N LYS A 121 28.74 8.84 -8.34
CA LYS A 121 27.57 8.19 -7.72
C LYS A 121 27.85 7.51 -6.38
N ALA A 122 29.11 7.30 -6.03
CA ALA A 122 29.47 6.57 -4.81
C ALA A 122 30.74 7.16 -4.19
N VAL A 123 30.64 7.55 -2.91
CA VAL A 123 31.74 8.15 -2.17
C VAL A 123 32.16 7.22 -1.04
N LYS A 124 33.39 6.70 -1.11
CA LYS A 124 33.99 5.86 -0.06
C LYS A 124 34.21 6.68 1.21
N ILE A 125 33.64 6.24 2.31
CA ILE A 125 33.74 6.93 3.61
C ILE A 125 34.93 6.41 4.41
N GLY A 126 35.08 5.09 4.50
CA GLY A 126 36.21 4.50 5.23
C GLY A 126 36.00 3.02 5.53
N PRO A 127 37.04 2.35 6.05
CA PRO A 127 36.99 0.94 6.39
C PRO A 127 36.19 0.70 7.67
N LEU A 128 35.48 -0.43 7.75
CA LEU A 128 34.93 -0.93 9.01
C LEU A 128 36.07 -1.51 9.88
N SER A 129 36.00 -1.26 11.18
CA SER A 129 36.88 -1.82 12.20
C SER A 129 36.22 -2.97 12.95
N THR A 130 36.92 -4.07 13.19
CA THR A 130 36.36 -5.24 13.88
C THR A 130 36.48 -5.08 15.41
N SER A 131 35.38 -5.26 16.13
CA SER A 131 35.29 -5.22 17.60
C SER A 131 34.22 -6.18 18.10
N LYS A 132 34.60 -7.17 18.93
CA LYS A 132 33.69 -8.14 19.56
C LYS A 132 32.68 -8.77 18.58
N ASP A 133 33.17 -9.28 17.46
CA ASP A 133 32.41 -9.89 16.36
C ASP A 133 31.43 -8.94 15.63
N LYS A 134 31.59 -7.63 15.83
CA LYS A 134 30.93 -6.58 15.07
C LYS A 134 31.92 -5.82 14.21
N HIS A 135 31.45 -5.26 13.11
CA HIS A 135 32.20 -4.36 12.23
C HIS A 135 31.64 -2.95 12.37
N LEU A 136 32.47 -2.01 12.82
CA LEU A 136 32.05 -0.68 13.25
C LEU A 136 32.82 0.41 12.50
N LEU A 137 32.14 1.47 12.10
CA LEU A 137 32.73 2.74 11.68
C LEU A 137 32.04 3.86 12.44
N THR A 138 32.82 4.73 13.07
CA THR A 138 32.35 6.03 13.54
C THR A 138 33.28 7.07 12.95
N THR A 139 32.73 7.99 12.16
CA THR A 139 33.52 9.01 11.48
C THR A 139 32.76 10.33 11.38
N GLN A 140 33.51 11.38 11.08
CA GLN A 140 33.00 12.72 10.87
C GLN A 140 33.02 12.99 9.37
N LEU A 141 31.84 13.24 8.77
CA LEU A 141 31.78 13.62 7.36
C LEU A 141 32.39 15.02 7.18
N ASP A 142 33.06 15.21 6.06
CA ASP A 142 33.60 16.50 5.62
C ASP A 142 32.57 17.17 4.71
N ARG A 143 32.05 18.32 5.12
CA ARG A 143 30.99 19.05 4.41
C ARG A 143 31.39 19.40 2.97
N ASP A 144 32.61 19.88 2.78
CA ASP A 144 33.06 20.41 1.49
C ASP A 144 33.24 19.29 0.46
N ARG A 145 33.62 18.09 0.93
CA ARG A 145 33.72 16.87 0.12
C ARG A 145 32.39 16.47 -0.53
N PHE A 146 31.27 16.80 0.09
CA PHE A 146 29.94 16.41 -0.39
C PHE A 146 29.17 17.55 -1.04
N ALA A 147 29.81 18.66 -1.41
CA ALA A 147 29.14 19.74 -2.12
C ALA A 147 28.46 19.22 -3.41
N GLY A 148 27.12 19.34 -3.48
CA GLY A 148 26.31 18.86 -4.60
C GLY A 148 26.03 17.35 -4.61
N PHE A 149 26.38 16.63 -3.55
CA PHE A 149 26.06 15.22 -3.35
C PHE A 149 24.73 15.05 -2.59
N THR A 150 23.93 14.10 -3.03
CA THR A 150 22.66 13.73 -2.40
C THR A 150 22.68 12.25 -2.01
N MET A 151 22.67 11.96 -0.72
CA MET A 151 22.67 10.61 -0.14
C MET A 151 21.31 9.93 -0.29
N ASP A 152 21.24 9.00 -1.23
CA ASP A 152 20.08 8.12 -1.40
C ASP A 152 20.14 6.88 -0.53
N ALA A 153 21.35 6.33 -0.40
CA ALA A 153 21.59 5.06 0.27
C ALA A 153 23.02 4.99 0.82
N ILE A 154 23.24 3.99 1.66
CA ILE A 154 24.53 3.57 2.18
C ILE A 154 24.79 2.14 1.73
N ALA A 155 26.03 1.85 1.36
CA ALA A 155 26.46 0.52 0.98
C ALA A 155 27.70 0.07 1.74
N ILE A 156 27.80 -1.23 1.97
CA ILE A 156 28.99 -1.93 2.48
C ILE A 156 29.51 -2.80 1.36
N ALA A 157 30.77 -2.60 0.97
CA ALA A 157 31.43 -3.41 -0.06
C ALA A 157 32.73 -4.02 0.47
N LYS A 158 33.22 -5.08 -0.18
CA LYS A 158 34.56 -5.60 0.10
C LYS A 158 35.61 -4.52 -0.12
N ALA A 159 36.63 -4.50 0.73
CA ALA A 159 37.66 -3.47 0.68
C ALA A 159 38.40 -3.50 -0.66
N GLY A 160 38.51 -2.33 -1.30
CA GLY A 160 39.11 -2.20 -2.63
C GLY A 160 38.14 -2.38 -3.81
N GLU A 161 36.89 -2.75 -3.55
CA GLU A 161 35.83 -2.85 -4.56
C GLU A 161 34.84 -1.68 -4.42
N THR A 162 34.18 -1.31 -5.53
CA THR A 162 33.06 -0.35 -5.50
C THR A 162 31.76 -1.08 -5.16
N PRO A 163 30.71 -0.39 -4.68
CA PRO A 163 29.40 -1.01 -4.43
C PRO A 163 28.82 -1.70 -5.68
N HIS A 164 29.09 -1.19 -6.87
CA HIS A 164 28.65 -1.80 -8.13
C HIS A 164 29.29 -3.18 -8.37
N VAL A 165 30.53 -3.40 -7.95
CA VAL A 165 31.30 -4.63 -8.19
C VAL A 165 31.21 -5.59 -7.00
N GLY A 166 31.30 -5.05 -5.79
CA GLY A 166 31.51 -5.80 -4.54
C GLY A 166 30.53 -5.47 -3.42
N GLY A 167 29.42 -4.81 -3.73
CA GLY A 167 28.40 -4.45 -2.74
C GLY A 167 27.82 -5.68 -2.05
N LEU A 168 27.78 -5.66 -0.72
CA LEU A 168 27.28 -6.73 0.13
C LEU A 168 25.98 -6.32 0.81
N LEU A 169 25.99 -5.17 1.49
CA LEU A 169 24.84 -4.65 2.24
C LEU A 169 24.46 -3.27 1.72
N PHE A 170 23.16 -2.98 1.68
CA PHE A 170 22.61 -1.69 1.29
C PHE A 170 21.51 -1.27 2.26
N GLY A 171 21.25 0.04 2.34
CA GLY A 171 20.13 0.59 3.07
C GLY A 171 19.90 2.06 2.72
N SER A 172 18.66 2.51 2.85
CA SER A 172 18.20 3.84 2.45
C SER A 172 17.12 4.37 3.40
N PRO A 173 17.00 5.69 3.58
CA PRO A 173 15.87 6.28 4.29
C PRO A 173 14.52 5.95 3.64
N SER A 174 13.47 5.80 4.45
CA SER A 174 12.10 5.63 3.94
C SER A 174 11.54 6.92 3.36
N LEU A 175 10.46 6.80 2.58
CA LEU A 175 9.67 7.93 2.10
C LEU A 175 9.35 8.94 3.22
N LEU A 176 8.81 8.46 4.35
CA LEU A 176 8.36 9.31 5.44
C LEU A 176 9.54 9.99 6.16
N GLN A 177 10.68 9.31 6.30
CA GLN A 177 11.91 9.93 6.79
C GLN A 177 12.40 11.01 5.83
N ARG A 178 12.40 10.76 4.51
CA ARG A 178 12.80 11.75 3.50
C ARG A 178 11.92 12.99 3.56
N LEU A 179 10.59 12.82 3.67
CA LEU A 179 9.65 13.94 3.86
C LEU A 179 9.93 14.72 5.15
N TYR A 180 10.12 14.03 6.27
CA TYR A 180 10.39 14.65 7.57
C TYR A 180 11.62 15.52 7.59
N TYR A 181 12.74 14.98 7.12
CA TYR A 181 14.00 15.70 7.14
C TYR A 181 14.07 16.79 6.07
N THR A 182 13.29 16.67 4.98
CA THR A 182 13.08 17.75 4.02
C THR A 182 12.33 18.92 4.67
N GLU A 183 11.22 18.66 5.37
CA GLU A 183 10.43 19.68 6.05
C GLU A 183 11.19 20.34 7.22
N ARG A 184 11.70 19.53 8.15
CA ARG A 184 12.23 20.02 9.43
C ARG A 184 13.43 20.96 9.26
N TYR A 185 14.23 20.73 8.24
CA TYR A 185 15.55 21.36 8.11
C TYR A 185 15.70 22.25 6.88
N TRP A 186 14.59 22.53 6.19
CA TRP A 186 14.53 23.53 5.12
C TRP A 186 13.82 24.83 5.54
N PRO A 187 14.29 25.66 6.50
CA PRO A 187 13.70 26.98 6.67
C PRO A 187 13.85 27.82 5.39
N ALA A 188 12.78 28.54 5.05
CA ALA A 188 12.63 29.34 3.84
C ALA A 188 13.87 30.19 3.54
N ALA A 189 14.46 29.99 2.36
CA ALA A 189 15.28 31.03 1.77
C ALA A 189 14.36 32.22 1.43
N THR A 190 14.59 33.34 2.14
CA THR A 190 14.10 34.72 1.92
C THR A 190 12.65 35.08 2.25
N ILE A 191 12.47 35.80 3.37
CA ILE A 191 11.69 37.05 3.39
C ILE A 191 12.58 38.15 3.99
N GLY A 192 12.92 39.14 3.18
CA GLY A 192 13.55 40.36 3.64
C GLY A 192 12.54 41.23 4.39
N SER A 193 12.66 41.28 5.71
CA SER A 193 12.21 42.43 6.51
C SER A 193 13.06 42.49 7.76
N VAL A 194 13.84 43.57 7.85
CA VAL A 194 14.57 43.97 9.04
C VAL A 194 13.56 44.18 10.17
N THR A 195 13.57 43.30 11.17
CA THR A 195 13.13 43.65 12.52
C THR A 195 14.13 43.08 13.51
N THR A 196 14.73 43.99 14.26
CA THR A 196 15.61 43.75 15.39
C THR A 196 14.81 43.09 16.51
N ASP A 197 15.01 41.80 16.72
CA ASP A 197 14.93 41.18 18.04
C ASP A 197 15.78 39.91 18.02
N GLU A 198 16.58 39.72 19.07
CA GLU A 198 17.47 38.57 19.29
C GLU A 198 16.65 37.27 19.44
N GLN A 199 16.21 36.70 18.32
CA GLN A 199 15.93 35.27 18.26
C GLN A 199 17.22 34.55 17.91
N VAL A 200 17.65 33.67 18.82
CA VAL A 200 18.73 32.70 18.60
C VAL A 200 18.53 32.06 17.24
N ALA A 201 19.44 32.34 16.29
CA ALA A 201 19.41 31.72 14.98
C ALA A 201 19.42 30.19 15.16
N PRO A 202 18.49 29.43 14.55
CA PRO A 202 18.59 27.98 14.59
C PRO A 202 19.94 27.61 13.98
N ALA A 203 20.76 26.87 14.72
CA ALA A 203 22.08 26.45 14.28
C ALA A 203 22.00 25.92 12.84
N GLU A 204 22.78 26.50 11.91
CA GLU A 204 22.81 26.02 10.53
C GLU A 204 23.17 24.54 10.53
N ILE A 205 22.24 23.72 10.04
CA ILE A 205 22.41 22.27 9.99
C ILE A 205 23.35 21.96 8.82
N ALA A 206 24.61 21.70 9.15
CA ALA A 206 25.72 21.68 8.20
C ALA A 206 25.57 20.62 7.10
N PHE A 207 24.89 19.50 7.36
CA PHE A 207 24.82 18.35 6.46
C PHE A 207 23.42 18.07 5.86
N LYS A 208 22.46 18.99 6.01
CA LYS A 208 21.09 18.79 5.47
C LYS A 208 21.03 18.54 3.95
N PHE A 209 22.00 19.09 3.21
CA PHE A 209 22.06 18.95 1.74
C PHE A 209 22.29 17.50 1.29
N LEU A 210 22.75 16.63 2.21
CA LEU A 210 22.94 15.21 1.94
C LEU A 210 21.61 14.48 1.77
N LEU A 211 20.46 14.99 2.23
CA LEU A 211 19.22 14.26 2.04
C LEU A 211 18.56 14.66 0.73
N PRO A 212 18.08 13.70 -0.06
CA PRO A 212 17.39 14.02 -1.29
C PRO A 212 16.19 14.86 -0.98
N LYS A 213 16.20 16.00 -1.66
CA LYS A 213 14.97 16.62 -2.11
C LYS A 213 14.20 15.49 -2.79
N THR A 214 13.01 15.14 -2.28
CA THR A 214 12.04 14.42 -3.12
C THR A 214 12.07 15.12 -4.47
N ALA A 215 12.07 14.38 -5.59
CA ALA A 215 12.56 14.84 -6.91
C ALA A 215 12.06 16.23 -7.40
N GLN A 216 11.07 16.83 -6.73
CA GLN A 216 10.48 18.12 -7.00
C GLN A 216 10.59 19.19 -5.90
N ALA A 217 11.25 18.93 -4.76
CA ALA A 217 11.60 19.97 -3.77
C ALA A 217 12.71 20.92 -4.27
N ALA A 218 13.29 20.67 -5.44
CA ALA A 218 14.21 21.61 -6.09
C ALA A 218 13.49 22.84 -6.70
N VAL A 219 12.16 22.82 -6.84
CA VAL A 219 11.40 23.81 -7.61
C VAL A 219 10.67 24.86 -6.74
N THR A 220 10.47 24.64 -5.43
CA THR A 220 9.71 25.56 -4.58
C THR A 220 10.45 25.99 -3.31
N SER A 221 10.31 27.27 -2.95
CA SER A 221 11.03 27.96 -1.86
C SER A 221 10.39 27.83 -0.47
N SER A 222 9.46 26.90 -0.25
CA SER A 222 8.76 26.74 1.04
C SER A 222 9.34 25.64 1.92
N ALA A 223 9.34 25.90 3.23
CA ALA A 223 9.91 25.05 4.28
C ALA A 223 9.07 23.83 4.71
N ALA A 224 7.76 23.86 4.44
CA ALA A 224 6.91 22.71 4.68
C ALA A 224 6.91 21.80 3.46
N THR A 225 6.74 20.48 3.65
CA THR A 225 6.30 19.61 2.57
C THR A 225 4.97 20.17 2.06
N SER A 226 5.04 20.93 0.98
CA SER A 226 3.86 21.64 0.48
C SER A 226 2.87 20.63 -0.10
N PRO A 227 1.55 20.89 -0.03
CA PRO A 227 0.56 20.08 -0.74
C PRO A 227 0.94 19.85 -2.21
N GLU A 228 1.51 20.85 -2.87
CA GLU A 228 2.06 20.78 -4.24
C GLU A 228 3.11 19.67 -4.41
N GLN A 229 4.08 19.57 -3.50
CA GLN A 229 5.14 18.54 -3.55
C GLN A 229 4.57 17.13 -3.37
N LEU A 230 3.60 16.96 -2.47
CA LEU A 230 2.90 15.69 -2.30
C LEU A 230 2.06 15.35 -3.53
N THR A 231 1.36 16.33 -4.11
CA THR A 231 0.60 16.15 -5.36
C THR A 231 1.50 15.64 -6.47
N GLN A 232 2.69 16.22 -6.65
CA GLN A 232 3.64 15.80 -7.67
C GLN A 232 4.21 14.41 -7.42
N LEU A 233 4.52 14.08 -6.17
CA LEU A 233 5.01 12.75 -5.81
C LEU A 233 3.94 11.67 -6.05
N ILE A 234 2.69 11.95 -5.66
CA ILE A 234 1.55 11.07 -5.93
C ILE A 234 1.32 10.93 -7.44
N ALA A 235 1.41 12.01 -8.21
CA ALA A 235 1.25 11.98 -9.66
C ALA A 235 2.34 11.15 -10.35
N ALA A 236 3.60 11.27 -9.91
CA ALA A 236 4.69 10.43 -10.39
C ALA A 236 4.42 8.94 -10.10
N GLY A 237 3.97 8.63 -8.88
CA GLY A 237 3.60 7.27 -8.50
C GLY A 237 2.42 6.72 -9.29
N GLN A 238 1.38 7.53 -9.50
CA GLN A 238 0.21 7.18 -10.31
C GLN A 238 0.63 6.84 -11.75
N LYS A 239 1.51 7.65 -12.33
CA LYS A 239 2.03 7.40 -13.67
C LYS A 239 2.81 6.09 -13.73
N LEU A 240 3.75 5.87 -12.81
CA LEU A 240 4.50 4.61 -12.73
C LEU A 240 3.56 3.40 -12.58
N PHE A 241 2.58 3.50 -11.68
CA PHE A 241 1.61 2.44 -11.40
C PHE A 241 0.80 2.04 -12.64
N THR A 242 0.47 3.01 -13.50
CA THR A 242 -0.41 2.80 -14.66
C THR A 242 0.31 2.59 -15.98
N GLU A 243 1.51 3.14 -16.15
CA GLU A 243 2.20 3.23 -17.44
C GLU A 243 3.58 2.53 -17.45
N GLU A 244 4.23 2.34 -16.30
CA GLU A 244 5.57 1.75 -16.27
C GLU A 244 5.52 0.21 -16.31
N THR A 245 6.25 -0.36 -17.26
CA THR A 245 6.33 -1.80 -17.51
C THR A 245 7.60 -2.43 -16.94
N PHE A 246 8.52 -1.60 -16.44
CA PHE A 246 9.82 -1.98 -15.92
C PHE A 246 10.60 -2.85 -16.92
N ASN A 247 10.59 -2.47 -18.21
CA ASN A 247 11.17 -3.26 -19.29
C ASN A 247 10.69 -4.72 -19.35
N GLY A 248 9.50 -4.99 -18.82
CA GLY A 248 8.92 -6.32 -18.69
C GLY A 248 8.14 -6.80 -19.92
N ASN A 249 7.14 -7.62 -19.65
CA ASN A 249 6.24 -8.26 -20.61
C ASN A 249 5.04 -7.39 -21.06
N GLY A 250 5.04 -6.10 -20.71
CA GLY A 250 3.99 -5.14 -21.05
C GLY A 250 2.91 -4.97 -19.99
N ARG A 251 2.89 -5.79 -18.92
CA ARG A 251 2.05 -5.54 -17.75
C ARG A 251 2.54 -4.33 -16.95
N THR A 252 1.61 -3.69 -16.25
CA THR A 252 1.86 -2.65 -15.25
C THR A 252 1.15 -3.04 -13.95
N CYS A 253 1.32 -2.29 -12.85
CA CYS A 253 0.57 -2.55 -11.62
C CYS A 253 -0.95 -2.47 -11.87
N ALA A 254 -1.37 -1.54 -12.72
CA ALA A 254 -2.75 -1.36 -13.14
C ALA A 254 -3.31 -2.45 -14.06
N THR A 255 -2.52 -3.46 -14.47
CA THR A 255 -3.08 -4.62 -15.19
C THR A 255 -3.99 -5.45 -14.29
N CYS A 256 -3.63 -5.61 -13.01
CA CYS A 256 -4.38 -6.41 -12.03
C CYS A 256 -5.08 -5.53 -10.97
N HIS A 257 -4.51 -4.37 -10.64
CA HIS A 257 -5.10 -3.41 -9.70
C HIS A 257 -5.75 -2.25 -10.47
N ARG A 258 -6.94 -2.47 -11.04
CA ARG A 258 -7.56 -1.53 -11.98
C ARG A 258 -8.02 -0.26 -11.26
N PRO A 259 -7.53 0.94 -11.63
CA PRO A 259 -7.99 2.17 -11.00
C PRO A 259 -9.50 2.39 -11.17
N ASP A 260 -10.08 1.95 -12.28
CA ASP A 260 -11.51 2.02 -12.59
C ASP A 260 -12.33 0.83 -12.05
N ASN A 261 -11.75 0.02 -11.15
CA ASN A 261 -12.41 -1.10 -10.48
C ASN A 261 -11.84 -1.26 -9.05
N ASN A 262 -11.83 -0.16 -8.28
CA ASN A 262 -11.39 -0.13 -6.87
C ASN A 262 -10.00 -0.72 -6.58
N HIS A 263 -9.07 -0.60 -7.53
CA HIS A 263 -7.72 -1.16 -7.48
C HIS A 263 -7.70 -2.69 -7.25
N THR A 264 -8.72 -3.37 -7.77
CA THR A 264 -8.81 -4.83 -7.86
C THR A 264 -9.27 -5.25 -9.27
N ILE A 265 -9.55 -6.53 -9.46
CA ILE A 265 -10.07 -7.08 -10.70
C ILE A 265 -10.90 -8.33 -10.42
N ASP A 266 -12.04 -8.43 -11.11
CA ASP A 266 -12.98 -9.54 -11.00
C ASP A 266 -13.24 -10.22 -12.36
N PRO A 267 -13.84 -11.42 -12.38
CA PRO A 267 -14.14 -12.13 -13.63
C PRO A 267 -15.01 -11.33 -14.63
N ILE A 268 -15.99 -10.56 -14.15
CA ILE A 268 -16.87 -9.75 -15.01
C ILE A 268 -16.04 -8.68 -15.71
N TYR A 269 -15.15 -8.00 -14.98
CA TYR A 269 -14.21 -7.04 -15.55
C TYR A 269 -13.29 -7.71 -16.57
N ILE A 270 -12.70 -8.87 -16.25
CA ILE A 270 -11.80 -9.64 -17.14
C ILE A 270 -12.48 -10.01 -18.47
N THR A 271 -13.78 -10.35 -18.45
CA THR A 271 -14.51 -10.74 -19.68
C THR A 271 -14.63 -9.61 -20.70
N LYS A 272 -14.55 -8.35 -20.25
CA LYS A 272 -14.68 -7.15 -21.10
C LYS A 272 -13.36 -6.78 -21.77
N LEU A 273 -12.24 -7.36 -21.34
CA LEU A 273 -10.91 -6.99 -21.83
C LEU A 273 -10.62 -7.54 -23.23
N PRO A 274 -9.93 -6.76 -24.09
CA PRO A 274 -9.52 -7.26 -25.39
C PRO A 274 -8.51 -8.40 -25.21
N LYS A 275 -8.50 -9.35 -26.16
CA LYS A 275 -7.55 -10.48 -26.13
C LYS A 275 -6.07 -10.04 -26.17
N THR A 276 -5.80 -8.80 -26.58
CA THR A 276 -4.46 -8.19 -26.62
C THR A 276 -4.07 -7.49 -25.31
N ASP A 277 -4.94 -7.47 -24.30
CA ASP A 277 -4.61 -6.90 -22.99
C ASP A 277 -3.41 -7.66 -22.38
N PRO A 278 -2.39 -6.96 -21.83
CA PRO A 278 -1.23 -7.59 -21.19
C PRO A 278 -1.57 -8.58 -20.06
N LEU A 279 -2.78 -8.51 -19.49
CA LEU A 279 -3.29 -9.53 -18.57
C LEU A 279 -3.23 -10.93 -19.18
N PHE A 280 -3.45 -11.06 -20.50
CA PHE A 280 -3.49 -12.34 -21.22
C PHE A 280 -2.15 -12.71 -21.90
N VAL A 281 -1.03 -12.13 -21.47
CA VAL A 281 0.29 -12.41 -22.07
C VAL A 281 0.65 -13.90 -22.06
N ALA A 282 0.23 -14.66 -21.04
CA ALA A 282 0.43 -16.10 -20.96
C ALA A 282 -0.32 -16.89 -22.06
N GLU A 283 -1.43 -16.36 -22.58
CA GLU A 283 -2.19 -16.98 -23.67
C GLU A 283 -1.54 -16.76 -25.04
N THR A 284 -0.67 -15.75 -25.17
CA THR A 284 -0.16 -15.26 -26.46
C THR A 284 1.35 -15.39 -26.61
N ASN A 285 2.11 -15.50 -25.53
CA ASN A 285 3.56 -15.66 -25.53
C ASN A 285 3.96 -17.05 -25.00
N PRO A 286 4.48 -17.96 -25.85
CA PRO A 286 4.90 -19.29 -25.43
C PRO A 286 5.95 -19.33 -24.32
N LEU A 287 6.81 -18.30 -24.20
CA LEU A 287 7.82 -18.23 -23.14
C LEU A 287 7.22 -17.92 -21.75
N LEU A 288 5.94 -17.57 -21.70
CA LEU A 288 5.19 -17.19 -20.51
C LEU A 288 3.94 -18.04 -20.34
N ALA A 289 3.82 -19.18 -21.02
CA ALA A 289 2.63 -20.03 -20.96
C ALA A 289 2.26 -20.44 -19.53
N ASP A 290 3.26 -20.68 -18.67
CA ASP A 290 3.07 -21.03 -17.26
C ASP A 290 3.16 -19.83 -16.31
N LEU A 291 3.16 -18.59 -16.82
CA LEU A 291 3.11 -17.38 -15.98
C LEU A 291 1.77 -17.28 -15.26
N GLU A 292 0.70 -17.75 -15.90
CA GLU A 292 -0.66 -17.82 -15.34
C GLU A 292 -1.34 -19.10 -15.77
N LYS A 293 -2.46 -19.46 -15.11
CA LYS A 293 -3.37 -20.50 -15.57
C LYS A 293 -4.59 -19.83 -16.24
N PRO A 294 -4.71 -19.78 -17.58
CA PRO A 294 -5.74 -18.98 -18.26
C PRO A 294 -7.17 -19.29 -17.83
N ALA A 295 -7.51 -20.57 -17.61
CA ALA A 295 -8.84 -20.95 -17.14
C ALA A 295 -9.16 -20.35 -15.76
N LEU A 296 -8.22 -20.43 -14.81
CA LEU A 296 -8.41 -19.91 -13.46
C LEU A 296 -8.41 -18.38 -13.42
N LEU A 297 -7.54 -17.76 -14.21
CA LEU A 297 -7.52 -16.30 -14.38
C LEU A 297 -8.85 -15.79 -14.94
N ARG A 298 -9.36 -16.41 -16.01
CA ARG A 298 -10.60 -15.98 -16.69
C ARG A 298 -11.85 -16.22 -15.86
N GLN A 299 -11.95 -17.37 -15.19
CA GLN A 299 -13.16 -17.78 -14.48
C GLN A 299 -13.24 -17.24 -13.06
N PHE A 300 -12.10 -17.18 -12.37
CA PHE A 300 -12.05 -16.86 -10.94
C PHE A 300 -11.30 -15.55 -10.64
N GLY A 301 -10.57 -14.96 -11.59
CA GLY A 301 -9.72 -13.80 -11.29
C GLY A 301 -8.52 -14.16 -10.39
N LEU A 302 -8.01 -15.39 -10.51
CA LEU A 302 -6.89 -15.88 -9.72
C LEU A 302 -5.58 -15.82 -10.50
N PHE A 303 -4.53 -15.42 -9.78
CA PHE A 303 -3.18 -15.21 -10.29
C PHE A 303 -2.22 -16.25 -9.69
N VAL A 304 -1.31 -16.74 -10.50
CA VAL A 304 -0.24 -17.65 -10.07
C VAL A 304 0.78 -16.86 -9.25
N THR A 305 1.01 -17.31 -8.01
CA THR A 305 1.96 -16.67 -7.10
C THR A 305 2.96 -17.68 -6.52
N ASN A 306 4.25 -17.44 -6.74
CA ASN A 306 5.35 -18.26 -6.21
C ASN A 306 5.85 -17.74 -4.84
N ILE A 307 4.94 -17.45 -3.94
CA ILE A 307 5.23 -16.91 -2.59
C ILE A 307 6.08 -17.86 -1.72
N ASP A 308 5.98 -19.16 -1.97
CA ASP A 308 6.75 -20.19 -1.25
C ASP A 308 8.17 -20.39 -1.78
N GLY A 309 8.45 -19.87 -2.98
CA GLY A 309 9.68 -20.16 -3.73
C GLY A 309 9.38 -20.54 -5.18
N LEU A 310 10.30 -20.23 -6.08
CA LEU A 310 10.20 -20.59 -7.51
C LEU A 310 10.47 -22.08 -7.77
N ASP A 311 11.08 -22.76 -6.81
CA ASP A 311 11.39 -24.20 -6.82
C ASP A 311 10.25 -25.06 -6.26
N ARG A 312 9.14 -24.45 -5.89
CA ARG A 312 7.96 -25.10 -5.30
C ARG A 312 6.72 -24.87 -6.16
N PRO A 313 5.68 -25.72 -6.03
CA PRO A 313 4.41 -25.49 -6.70
C PRO A 313 3.86 -24.09 -6.36
N PRO A 314 3.41 -23.30 -7.34
CA PRO A 314 2.77 -22.03 -7.05
C PRO A 314 1.36 -22.23 -6.48
N VAL A 315 0.91 -21.25 -5.70
CA VAL A 315 -0.48 -21.14 -5.22
C VAL A 315 -1.24 -20.12 -6.08
N LEU A 316 -2.57 -20.09 -5.95
CA LEU A 316 -3.44 -19.19 -6.70
C LEU A 316 -4.08 -18.18 -5.75
N ARG A 317 -3.85 -16.89 -6.01
CA ARG A 317 -4.39 -15.81 -5.19
C ARG A 317 -5.15 -14.76 -5.99
N SER A 318 -6.14 -14.15 -5.36
CA SER A 318 -6.84 -12.99 -5.87
C SER A 318 -6.02 -11.72 -5.67
N SER A 319 -6.27 -10.71 -6.50
CA SER A 319 -5.68 -9.39 -6.31
C SER A 319 -6.33 -8.70 -5.12
N SER A 320 -5.59 -8.44 -4.04
CA SER A 320 -6.11 -7.62 -2.93
C SER A 320 -6.36 -6.18 -3.40
N HIS A 321 -7.48 -5.58 -3.00
CA HIS A 321 -7.71 -4.15 -3.25
C HIS A 321 -6.70 -3.28 -2.47
N LEU A 322 -6.39 -2.09 -2.99
CA LEU A 322 -5.38 -1.19 -2.41
C LEU A 322 -5.98 0.00 -1.63
N LEU A 323 -7.31 0.17 -1.70
CA LEU A 323 -8.00 1.27 -1.05
C LEU A 323 -7.86 1.20 0.49
N GLY A 324 -7.38 2.28 1.09
CA GLY A 324 -7.25 2.37 2.55
C GLY A 324 -6.10 1.56 3.14
N ILE A 325 -5.21 0.99 2.32
CA ILE A 325 -4.11 0.12 2.77
C ILE A 325 -3.25 0.76 3.87
N ALA A 326 -3.06 2.08 3.84
CA ALA A 326 -2.31 2.82 4.84
C ALA A 326 -2.85 2.69 6.28
N ASN A 327 -4.09 2.23 6.45
CA ASN A 327 -4.71 1.99 7.76
C ASN A 327 -4.55 0.54 8.24
N THR A 328 -4.11 -0.37 7.37
CA THR A 328 -4.03 -1.82 7.64
C THR A 328 -2.61 -2.40 7.52
N LEU A 329 -1.59 -1.56 7.32
CA LEU A 329 -0.18 -2.02 7.20
C LEU A 329 0.45 -2.43 8.53
N THR A 330 -0.05 -1.93 9.67
CA THR A 330 0.54 -2.26 10.98
C THR A 330 0.42 -3.75 11.25
N PHE A 331 1.54 -4.44 11.42
CA PHE A 331 1.56 -5.87 11.71
C PHE A 331 1.15 -6.16 13.18
N GLU A 332 0.24 -7.12 13.41
CA GLU A 332 -0.12 -7.53 14.78
C GLU A 332 1.04 -8.26 15.47
N LYS A 333 1.42 -7.80 16.66
CA LYS A 333 2.40 -8.48 17.53
C LYS A 333 1.72 -8.89 18.84
N THR A 334 2.31 -9.81 19.60
CA THR A 334 1.76 -10.16 20.93
C THR A 334 1.85 -9.02 21.93
N ILE A 335 2.69 -8.00 21.69
CA ILE A 335 2.71 -6.76 22.44
C ILE A 335 2.73 -5.60 21.45
N ASN A 336 1.58 -4.93 21.31
CA ASN A 336 1.48 -3.64 20.66
C ASN A 336 1.39 -2.55 21.75
N PRO A 337 2.34 -1.59 21.81
CA PRO A 337 2.35 -0.56 22.84
C PRO A 337 1.00 0.18 22.94
N GLY A 338 0.44 0.24 24.14
CA GLY A 338 -0.86 0.88 24.39
C GLY A 338 -2.09 0.00 24.12
N PHE A 339 -1.91 -1.25 23.70
CA PHE A 339 -3.00 -2.17 23.36
C PHE A 339 -2.90 -3.53 24.07
N SER A 340 -3.95 -4.35 23.93
CA SER A 340 -3.95 -5.73 24.44
C SER A 340 -3.05 -6.64 23.59
N LYS A 341 -2.85 -7.89 24.03
CA LYS A 341 -1.96 -8.83 23.34
C LYS A 341 -2.59 -9.40 22.05
N GLY A 342 -1.77 -9.52 21.00
CA GLY A 342 -2.09 -10.30 19.80
C GLY A 342 -2.19 -11.80 20.09
N GLU A 343 -2.73 -12.55 19.11
CA GLU A 343 -3.20 -13.92 19.35
C GLU A 343 -2.10 -14.99 19.17
N PHE A 344 -1.15 -14.80 18.24
CA PHE A 344 -0.14 -15.81 17.91
C PHE A 344 1.28 -15.33 18.21
N THR A 345 2.09 -16.15 18.89
CA THR A 345 3.50 -15.82 19.16
C THR A 345 4.34 -15.87 17.88
N GLN A 346 3.94 -16.68 16.91
CA GLN A 346 4.59 -16.80 15.61
C GLN A 346 4.55 -15.49 14.80
N ASP A 347 3.60 -14.61 15.09
CA ASP A 347 3.59 -13.25 14.52
C ASP A 347 4.80 -12.43 14.98
N ASN A 348 5.23 -12.59 16.24
CA ASN A 348 6.46 -11.97 16.70
C ASN A 348 7.69 -12.58 16.03
N ASP A 349 7.72 -13.90 15.87
CA ASP A 349 8.86 -14.58 15.28
C ASP A 349 9.02 -14.16 13.81
N TYR A 350 7.91 -14.09 13.06
CA TYR A 350 7.86 -13.56 11.71
C TYR A 350 8.35 -12.11 11.65
N PHE A 351 7.78 -11.24 12.51
CA PHE A 351 8.15 -9.83 12.56
C PHE A 351 9.62 -9.66 12.90
N ASN A 352 10.12 -10.29 13.96
CA ASN A 352 11.52 -10.18 14.39
C ASN A 352 12.51 -10.73 13.36
N ALA A 353 12.11 -11.71 12.55
CA ALA A 353 12.95 -12.25 11.49
C ALA A 353 13.04 -11.32 10.26
N ARG A 354 12.00 -10.52 9.97
CA ARG A 354 11.95 -9.65 8.78
C ARG A 354 12.18 -8.17 9.06
N ASP A 355 11.79 -7.67 10.22
CA ASP A 355 11.86 -6.25 10.55
C ASP A 355 13.27 -5.68 10.49
N PRO A 356 14.34 -6.39 10.92
CA PRO A 356 15.71 -5.93 10.71
C PRO A 356 16.05 -5.70 9.22
N LEU A 357 15.44 -6.46 8.30
CA LEU A 357 15.59 -6.25 6.86
C LEU A 357 14.70 -5.08 6.39
N ALA A 358 13.47 -4.96 6.88
CA ALA A 358 12.57 -3.85 6.54
C ALA A 358 13.19 -2.49 6.92
N GLN A 359 13.87 -2.47 8.07
CA GLN A 359 14.61 -1.31 8.56
C GLN A 359 15.67 -0.85 7.56
N GLN A 360 16.16 -1.71 6.66
CA GLN A 360 17.05 -1.30 5.56
C GLN A 360 16.46 -0.19 4.70
N SER A 361 15.13 -0.20 4.51
CA SER A 361 14.43 0.86 3.78
C SER A 361 13.84 1.92 4.71
N GLY A 362 14.34 2.03 5.96
CA GLY A 362 13.88 3.01 6.95
C GLY A 362 12.43 2.83 7.40
N THR A 363 11.90 1.61 7.28
CA THR A 363 10.51 1.24 7.57
C THR A 363 10.44 0.01 8.49
N ASN A 364 9.23 -0.49 8.76
CA ASN A 364 9.00 -1.74 9.48
C ASN A 364 8.41 -2.80 8.56
N THR A 365 8.39 -4.06 9.04
CA THR A 365 7.60 -5.13 8.42
C THR A 365 6.12 -4.74 8.46
N HIS A 366 5.44 -4.88 7.33
CA HIS A 366 4.03 -4.55 7.17
C HIS A 366 3.17 -5.79 6.91
N ALA A 367 1.89 -5.71 7.25
CA ALA A 367 0.87 -6.67 6.85
C ALA A 367 0.42 -6.38 5.41
N VAL A 368 1.24 -6.80 4.44
CA VAL A 368 1.00 -6.64 3.00
C VAL A 368 0.49 -7.92 2.37
N GLY A 369 -0.25 -7.80 1.27
CA GLY A 369 -0.84 -8.96 0.58
C GLY A 369 -1.72 -9.82 1.49
N TRP A 370 -1.96 -11.07 1.07
CA TRP A 370 -2.79 -12.01 1.81
C TRP A 370 -2.11 -12.61 3.02
N SER A 371 -0.77 -12.58 3.13
CA SER A 371 -0.07 -13.21 4.27
C SER A 371 1.34 -12.65 4.53
N GLY A 372 1.58 -11.37 4.23
CA GLY A 372 2.87 -10.68 4.47
C GLY A 372 4.03 -11.19 3.60
N ASP A 373 3.88 -12.34 2.96
CA ASP A 373 4.77 -12.90 1.97
C ASP A 373 4.74 -12.10 0.64
N GLY A 374 5.52 -12.56 -0.33
CA GLY A 374 5.74 -11.79 -1.55
C GLY A 374 6.43 -10.45 -1.29
N ALA A 375 7.09 -10.27 -0.13
CA ALA A 375 7.86 -9.08 0.21
C ALA A 375 9.24 -9.50 0.77
N PRO A 376 10.17 -9.92 -0.11
CA PRO A 376 11.37 -10.69 0.24
C PRO A 376 12.44 -9.90 1.02
N ASP A 377 12.46 -8.57 0.90
CA ASP A 377 13.51 -7.71 1.47
C ASP A 377 13.09 -7.07 2.82
N GLY A 378 12.28 -7.80 3.61
CA GLY A 378 11.87 -7.36 4.95
C GLY A 378 10.38 -7.14 5.14
N GLY A 379 9.54 -7.42 4.15
CA GLY A 379 8.10 -7.41 4.36
C GLY A 379 7.45 -6.03 4.29
N SER A 380 8.11 -5.02 3.71
CA SER A 380 7.49 -3.70 3.53
C SER A 380 6.62 -3.61 2.27
N LEU A 381 5.83 -2.55 2.15
CA LEU A 381 5.05 -2.26 0.93
C LEU A 381 5.94 -2.02 -0.30
N ARG A 382 7.13 -1.46 -0.08
CA ARG A 382 8.17 -1.29 -1.11
C ARG A 382 8.69 -2.63 -1.59
N ASP A 383 8.92 -3.57 -0.68
CA ASP A 383 9.46 -4.89 -1.03
C ASP A 383 8.40 -5.74 -1.74
N PHE A 384 7.14 -5.55 -1.39
CA PHE A 384 6.02 -6.13 -2.13
C PHE A 384 5.99 -5.65 -3.59
N THR A 385 6.24 -4.35 -3.81
CA THR A 385 6.34 -3.77 -5.17
C THR A 385 7.46 -4.44 -5.98
N LYS A 386 8.64 -4.60 -5.39
CA LYS A 386 9.79 -5.29 -6.01
C LYS A 386 9.43 -6.72 -6.42
N ALA A 387 8.83 -7.48 -5.53
CA ALA A 387 8.46 -8.87 -5.78
C ALA A 387 7.35 -9.01 -6.82
N ALA A 388 6.37 -8.10 -6.83
CA ALA A 388 5.31 -8.10 -7.84
C ALA A 388 5.89 -7.94 -9.26
N ILE A 389 6.92 -7.09 -9.42
CA ILE A 389 7.65 -6.93 -10.69
C ILE A 389 8.34 -8.25 -11.07
N ILE A 390 9.10 -8.85 -10.15
CA ILE A 390 9.80 -10.13 -10.37
C ILE A 390 8.82 -11.24 -10.75
N GLN A 391 7.68 -11.32 -10.05
CA GLN A 391 6.70 -12.39 -10.21
C GLN A 391 5.92 -12.26 -11.51
N HIS A 392 5.39 -11.06 -11.80
CA HIS A 392 4.33 -10.89 -12.80
C HIS A 392 4.72 -10.13 -14.07
N LEU A 393 5.79 -9.33 -14.04
CA LEU A 393 6.24 -8.55 -15.20
C LEU A 393 7.38 -9.18 -16.05
N PRO A 394 7.93 -10.38 -15.77
CA PRO A 394 9.11 -10.84 -16.49
C PRO A 394 8.78 -11.22 -17.94
N ARG A 395 9.73 -11.02 -18.87
CA ARG A 395 9.61 -11.46 -20.29
C ARG A 395 9.71 -12.96 -20.49
N THR A 396 10.37 -13.67 -19.58
CA THR A 396 10.45 -15.14 -19.53
C THR A 396 10.33 -15.64 -18.09
N LEU A 397 10.06 -16.93 -17.90
CA LEU A 397 9.96 -17.54 -16.57
C LEU A 397 11.30 -17.66 -15.82
N VAL A 398 12.42 -17.31 -16.46
CA VAL A 398 13.75 -17.23 -15.82
C VAL A 398 13.79 -16.12 -14.78
N ARG A 399 13.04 -15.02 -15.00
CA ARG A 399 12.93 -13.88 -14.08
C ARG A 399 14.29 -13.24 -13.75
N ALA A 400 15.16 -13.15 -14.74
CA ALA A 400 16.47 -12.54 -14.60
C ALA A 400 16.36 -11.01 -14.68
N GLU A 401 16.86 -10.33 -13.65
CA GLU A 401 16.97 -8.87 -13.63
C GLU A 401 17.84 -8.37 -14.81
N ASN A 402 17.44 -7.24 -15.39
CA ASN A 402 18.01 -6.57 -16.55
C ASN A 402 17.97 -7.38 -17.86
N ILE A 403 17.35 -8.56 -17.85
CA ILE A 403 17.05 -9.38 -19.02
C ILE A 403 15.53 -9.44 -19.23
N ASP A 404 14.81 -9.87 -18.19
CA ASP A 404 13.36 -10.07 -18.20
C ASP A 404 12.57 -8.86 -17.69
N PHE A 405 13.18 -8.03 -16.84
CA PHE A 405 12.64 -6.78 -16.28
C PHE A 405 13.79 -5.95 -15.71
N ARG A 406 13.60 -4.65 -15.46
CA ARG A 406 14.50 -3.84 -14.61
C ARG A 406 13.90 -3.69 -13.22
N MET A 407 14.73 -3.57 -12.20
CA MET A 407 14.24 -3.18 -10.87
C MET A 407 13.86 -1.69 -10.85
N PRO A 408 12.89 -1.28 -10.00
CA PRO A 408 12.60 0.12 -9.77
C PRO A 408 13.74 0.79 -9.01
N THR A 409 14.00 2.06 -9.32
CA THR A 409 14.91 2.92 -8.55
C THR A 409 14.29 3.30 -7.20
N GLU A 410 15.09 3.78 -6.25
CA GLU A 410 14.57 4.23 -4.94
C GLU A 410 13.55 5.37 -5.07
N ALA A 411 13.75 6.30 -6.01
CA ALA A 411 12.81 7.38 -6.28
C ALA A 411 11.49 6.88 -6.88
N GLU A 412 11.54 5.86 -7.74
CA GLU A 412 10.33 5.21 -8.27
C GLU A 412 9.57 4.47 -7.17
N LEU A 413 10.29 3.77 -6.26
CA LEU A 413 9.69 3.12 -5.10
C LEU A 413 9.04 4.12 -4.15
N ASP A 414 9.69 5.27 -3.87
CA ASP A 414 9.11 6.36 -3.06
C ASP A 414 7.82 6.88 -3.68
N ALA A 415 7.80 7.10 -4.99
CA ALA A 415 6.63 7.59 -5.70
C ALA A 415 5.48 6.55 -5.72
N LEU A 416 5.78 5.29 -6.01
CA LEU A 416 4.78 4.20 -5.97
C LEU A 416 4.19 4.02 -4.57
N GLU A 417 5.03 4.03 -3.54
CA GLU A 417 4.61 3.94 -2.15
C GLU A 417 3.72 5.15 -1.77
N ALA A 418 4.12 6.37 -2.13
CA ALA A 418 3.31 7.57 -1.91
C ALA A 418 1.94 7.48 -2.60
N TYR A 419 1.88 6.97 -3.83
CA TYR A 419 0.61 6.75 -4.52
C TYR A 419 -0.26 5.74 -3.78
N MET A 420 0.26 4.56 -3.45
CA MET A 420 -0.50 3.51 -2.74
C MET A 420 -0.97 3.96 -1.36
N LEU A 421 -0.13 4.66 -0.59
CA LEU A 421 -0.50 5.21 0.72
C LEU A 421 -1.52 6.35 0.64
N SER A 422 -1.70 6.96 -0.53
CA SER A 422 -2.67 8.02 -0.78
C SER A 422 -4.05 7.53 -1.23
N LEU A 423 -4.23 6.21 -1.41
CA LEU A 423 -5.47 5.62 -1.90
C LEU A 423 -6.51 5.41 -0.80
N GLY A 424 -7.78 5.71 -1.12
CA GLY A 424 -8.91 5.50 -0.22
C GLY A 424 -8.92 6.46 0.97
N ARG A 425 -9.51 5.98 2.07
CA ARG A 425 -9.70 6.73 3.32
C ARG A 425 -8.41 6.94 4.10
N SER A 426 -8.32 8.09 4.77
CA SER A 426 -7.17 8.46 5.61
C SER A 426 -7.20 7.88 7.04
N LYS A 427 -8.36 7.34 7.45
CA LYS A 427 -8.61 6.71 8.75
C LYS A 427 -9.76 5.72 8.63
N GLU A 428 -9.84 4.77 9.56
CA GLU A 428 -10.98 3.88 9.67
C GLU A 428 -12.28 4.63 10.02
N LEU A 429 -13.41 4.02 9.65
CA LEU A 429 -14.73 4.51 10.04
C LEU A 429 -14.84 4.55 11.57
N ASN A 430 -15.79 5.33 12.09
CA ASN A 430 -16.19 5.23 13.49
C ASN A 430 -17.61 4.69 13.54
N LEU A 431 -17.74 3.36 13.54
CA LEU A 431 -19.04 2.69 13.50
C LEU A 431 -19.91 3.03 14.71
N ALA A 432 -19.29 3.35 15.87
CA ALA A 432 -20.02 3.75 17.07
C ALA A 432 -20.77 5.09 16.89
N ASN A 433 -20.35 5.93 15.95
CA ASN A 433 -20.97 7.22 15.65
C ASN A 433 -21.87 7.18 14.40
N MET A 434 -22.14 5.99 13.84
CA MET A 434 -22.97 5.82 12.66
C MET A 434 -24.36 5.29 13.02
N TYR A 435 -25.38 5.95 12.49
CA TYR A 435 -26.78 5.55 12.66
C TYR A 435 -27.44 5.43 11.28
N PHE A 436 -27.71 4.19 10.86
CA PHE A 436 -28.32 3.92 9.55
C PHE A 436 -29.83 4.15 9.61
N LYS A 437 -30.37 4.79 8.56
CA LYS A 437 -31.80 5.12 8.50
C LYS A 437 -32.68 3.89 8.29
N SER A 438 -32.18 2.87 7.61
CA SER A 438 -32.86 1.60 7.46
C SER A 438 -32.70 0.75 8.73
N PRO A 439 -33.79 0.31 9.37
CA PRO A 439 -33.72 -0.60 10.52
C PRO A 439 -33.02 -1.93 10.19
N LEU A 440 -33.12 -2.41 8.94
CA LEU A 440 -32.46 -3.65 8.50
C LEU A 440 -30.94 -3.51 8.53
N VAL A 441 -30.46 -2.39 7.98
CA VAL A 441 -29.03 -2.05 7.94
C VAL A 441 -28.51 -1.76 9.34
N GLN A 442 -29.28 -1.04 10.16
CA GLN A 442 -28.94 -0.77 11.55
C GLN A 442 -28.81 -2.07 12.37
N ASN A 443 -29.68 -3.05 12.15
CA ASN A 443 -29.57 -4.37 12.76
C ASN A 443 -28.30 -5.10 12.31
N GLY A 444 -27.95 -5.01 11.03
CA GLY A 444 -26.68 -5.53 10.49
C GLY A 444 -25.45 -4.95 11.20
N LEU A 445 -25.43 -3.62 11.40
CA LEU A 445 -24.38 -2.95 12.18
C LEU A 445 -24.28 -3.51 13.61
N LEU A 446 -25.41 -3.73 14.30
CA LEU A 446 -25.40 -4.25 15.67
C LEU A 446 -24.85 -5.68 15.74
N LEU A 447 -25.22 -6.54 14.79
CA LEU A 447 -24.68 -7.90 14.66
C LEU A 447 -23.19 -7.89 14.36
N PHE A 448 -22.72 -6.96 13.53
CA PHE A 448 -21.31 -6.82 13.14
C PHE A 448 -20.44 -6.26 14.27
N ASN A 449 -20.90 -5.20 14.93
CA ASN A 449 -20.09 -4.32 15.80
C ASN A 449 -19.91 -4.86 17.22
N THR A 450 -19.70 -6.16 17.34
CA THR A 450 -19.53 -6.89 18.60
C THR A 450 -18.38 -7.87 18.45
N LYS A 451 -17.65 -8.12 19.53
CA LYS A 451 -16.39 -8.89 19.52
C LYS A 451 -16.54 -10.29 20.10
N GLU A 452 -17.52 -10.49 20.97
CA GLU A 452 -17.71 -11.74 21.72
C GLU A 452 -19.19 -12.07 21.84
N ASN A 453 -19.48 -13.38 21.81
CA ASN A 453 -20.82 -13.88 22.06
C ASN A 453 -21.24 -13.58 23.51
N PRO A 454 -22.45 -13.02 23.73
CA PRO A 454 -22.98 -12.86 25.07
C PRO A 454 -23.20 -14.23 25.72
N LYS A 455 -23.15 -14.23 27.05
CA LYS A 455 -23.30 -15.45 27.86
C LYS A 455 -24.43 -15.27 28.87
N LEU A 456 -25.17 -16.34 29.13
CA LEU A 456 -26.07 -16.43 30.27
C LEU A 456 -25.27 -16.48 31.58
N ALA A 457 -25.97 -16.30 32.71
CA ALA A 457 -25.36 -16.33 34.03
C ALA A 457 -24.67 -17.67 34.37
N ASP A 458 -25.09 -18.76 33.73
CA ASP A 458 -24.49 -20.09 33.85
C ASP A 458 -23.29 -20.32 32.92
N GLY A 459 -22.92 -19.31 32.12
CA GLY A 459 -21.82 -19.36 31.15
C GLY A 459 -22.21 -19.88 29.76
N THR A 460 -23.48 -20.27 29.54
CA THR A 460 -23.97 -20.73 28.24
C THR A 460 -23.87 -19.62 27.20
N VAL A 461 -23.29 -19.92 26.04
CA VAL A 461 -23.11 -18.99 24.92
C VAL A 461 -24.44 -18.78 24.20
N LEU A 462 -24.82 -17.51 23.97
CA LEU A 462 -26.02 -17.11 23.24
C LEU A 462 -25.68 -16.81 21.77
N PHE A 463 -25.90 -17.82 20.93
CA PHE A 463 -25.75 -17.70 19.48
C PHE A 463 -26.86 -16.86 18.83
N GLY A 464 -26.62 -16.35 17.62
CA GLY A 464 -27.59 -15.55 16.88
C GLY A 464 -27.79 -14.13 17.43
N THR A 465 -26.88 -13.64 18.26
CA THR A 465 -26.93 -12.26 18.81
C THR A 465 -25.82 -11.37 18.28
N THR A 466 -24.79 -11.96 17.66
CA THR A 466 -23.61 -11.30 17.11
C THR A 466 -22.96 -12.19 16.03
N GLY A 467 -22.28 -11.56 15.07
CA GLY A 467 -21.37 -12.21 14.12
C GLY A 467 -19.90 -12.19 14.55
N ASN A 468 -19.56 -11.57 15.69
CA ASN A 468 -18.20 -11.38 16.22
C ASN A 468 -17.22 -10.64 15.29
N CYS A 469 -17.73 -10.00 14.22
CA CYS A 469 -16.94 -9.47 13.11
C CYS A 469 -15.93 -8.40 13.57
N ASN A 470 -16.35 -7.52 14.48
CA ASN A 470 -15.51 -6.44 15.04
C ASN A 470 -14.29 -6.95 15.83
N GLY A 471 -14.23 -8.25 16.14
CA GLY A 471 -13.02 -8.86 16.71
C GLY A 471 -11.80 -8.76 15.80
N CYS A 472 -11.99 -9.05 14.51
CA CYS A 472 -10.92 -9.01 13.50
C CYS A 472 -11.05 -7.82 12.54
N HIS A 473 -12.28 -7.32 12.33
CA HIS A 473 -12.58 -6.20 11.44
C HIS A 473 -13.05 -4.97 12.22
N SER A 474 -12.20 -4.44 13.10
CA SER A 474 -12.58 -3.33 13.97
C SER A 474 -12.94 -2.10 13.14
N ASN A 475 -14.12 -1.53 13.42
CA ASN A 475 -14.69 -0.46 12.61
C ASN A 475 -14.82 -0.79 11.10
N ALA A 476 -14.99 -2.07 10.74
CA ALA A 476 -14.95 -2.58 9.37
C ALA A 476 -13.59 -2.44 8.66
N GLY A 477 -12.56 -1.95 9.35
CA GLY A 477 -11.17 -1.95 8.90
C GLY A 477 -10.55 -3.35 8.92
N GLY A 478 -9.34 -3.48 8.40
CA GLY A 478 -8.53 -4.69 8.47
C GLY A 478 -7.69 -4.75 9.75
N ILE A 479 -8.25 -4.38 10.90
CA ILE A 479 -7.51 -4.26 12.17
C ILE A 479 -8.24 -4.91 13.34
N SER A 480 -7.50 -5.53 14.25
CA SER A 480 -8.01 -6.17 15.46
C SER A 480 -8.47 -5.13 16.48
N SER A 481 -9.66 -5.33 17.05
CA SER A 481 -10.17 -4.47 18.14
C SER A 481 -9.39 -4.60 19.44
N SER A 482 -8.45 -5.55 19.52
CA SER A 482 -7.59 -5.75 20.70
C SER A 482 -6.26 -5.02 20.57
N THR A 483 -5.69 -5.02 19.36
CA THR A 483 -4.28 -4.63 19.11
C THR A 483 -4.14 -3.41 18.21
N ASN A 484 -5.24 -2.98 17.56
CA ASN A 484 -5.28 -1.91 16.58
C ASN A 484 -4.25 -2.07 15.45
N ALA A 485 -3.97 -3.34 15.10
CA ALA A 485 -3.06 -3.76 14.04
C ALA A 485 -3.74 -4.87 13.22
N ASN A 486 -3.22 -5.15 12.03
CA ASN A 486 -3.76 -6.17 11.13
C ASN A 486 -3.50 -7.57 11.68
N PRO A 487 -4.57 -8.31 12.05
CA PRO A 487 -4.44 -9.64 12.56
C PRO A 487 -4.25 -10.67 11.45
N THR A 488 -3.42 -11.69 11.72
CA THR A 488 -3.40 -12.91 10.91
C THR A 488 -4.38 -13.94 11.48
N ARG A 489 -5.18 -14.59 10.63
CA ARG A 489 -6.22 -15.55 11.06
C ARG A 489 -6.23 -16.78 10.17
N ASP A 490 -6.42 -17.93 10.79
CA ASP A 490 -6.84 -19.16 10.10
C ASP A 490 -8.34 -19.32 10.28
N THR A 491 -9.11 -18.85 9.29
CA THR A 491 -10.58 -18.91 9.28
C THR A 491 -11.10 -20.24 8.75
N GLY A 492 -10.24 -21.12 8.24
CA GLY A 492 -10.65 -22.40 7.64
C GLY A 492 -11.27 -22.32 6.25
N VAL A 493 -11.14 -21.20 5.54
CA VAL A 493 -11.51 -21.11 4.10
C VAL A 493 -10.84 -22.23 3.31
N GLU A 494 -9.56 -22.51 3.59
CA GLU A 494 -8.80 -23.60 2.95
C GLU A 494 -9.33 -25.01 3.22
N ARG A 495 -10.31 -25.13 4.12
CA ARG A 495 -10.95 -26.39 4.50
C ARG A 495 -12.43 -26.42 4.18
N MET A 496 -12.92 -25.47 3.38
CA MET A 496 -14.21 -25.61 2.74
C MET A 496 -14.20 -26.89 1.90
N ARG A 497 -15.23 -27.73 2.08
CA ARG A 497 -15.32 -29.05 1.46
C ARG A 497 -15.10 -29.02 -0.05
N ASP A 498 -15.77 -28.07 -0.70
CA ASP A 498 -15.74 -27.89 -2.15
C ASP A 498 -15.11 -26.54 -2.48
N GLN A 499 -13.81 -26.54 -2.78
CA GLN A 499 -13.12 -25.36 -3.28
C GLN A 499 -13.26 -25.30 -4.81
N LEU A 500 -13.99 -24.31 -5.32
CA LEU A 500 -14.39 -24.26 -6.74
C LEU A 500 -13.20 -24.24 -7.70
N HIS A 501 -12.11 -23.54 -7.37
CA HIS A 501 -10.92 -23.47 -8.21
C HIS A 501 -10.13 -24.80 -8.23
N HIS A 502 -10.11 -25.57 -7.13
CA HIS A 502 -9.56 -26.94 -7.12
C HIS A 502 -10.45 -27.93 -7.88
N LEU A 503 -11.77 -27.74 -7.88
CA LEU A 503 -12.66 -28.54 -8.73
C LEU A 503 -12.43 -28.25 -10.22
N ALA A 504 -12.09 -27.00 -10.57
CA ALA A 504 -11.75 -26.61 -11.93
C ALA A 504 -10.35 -27.10 -12.38
N ASP A 505 -9.37 -27.09 -11.47
CA ASP A 505 -8.04 -27.68 -11.69
C ASP A 505 -7.54 -28.38 -10.42
N PRO A 506 -7.59 -29.72 -10.35
CA PRO A 506 -7.20 -30.47 -9.16
C PRO A 506 -5.70 -30.46 -8.88
N ASN A 507 -4.87 -29.92 -9.79
CA ASN A 507 -3.42 -29.83 -9.61
C ASN A 507 -2.98 -28.51 -8.96
N VAL A 508 -3.91 -27.62 -8.62
CA VAL A 508 -3.60 -26.42 -7.85
C VAL A 508 -3.06 -26.84 -6.48
N ALA A 509 -1.99 -26.19 -6.01
CA ALA A 509 -1.47 -26.39 -4.66
C ALA A 509 -2.33 -25.62 -3.65
N TYR A 510 -2.50 -26.19 -2.46
CA TYR A 510 -3.15 -25.52 -1.35
C TYR A 510 -2.26 -24.43 -0.76
N ASP A 511 -2.88 -23.34 -0.34
CA ASP A 511 -2.18 -22.20 0.24
C ASP A 511 -2.07 -22.34 1.77
N GLY A 512 -0.83 -22.38 2.28
CA GLY A 512 -0.57 -22.39 3.72
C GLY A 512 -0.53 -21.01 4.34
N GLY A 513 -0.61 -19.95 3.53
CA GLY A 513 -0.55 -18.57 3.97
C GLY A 513 0.85 -18.16 4.41
N PHE A 514 0.98 -17.63 5.63
CA PHE A 514 2.25 -17.15 6.16
C PHE A 514 3.29 -18.26 6.23
N GLY A 515 4.49 -18.06 5.64
CA GLY A 515 5.68 -18.87 5.90
C GLY A 515 6.13 -19.72 4.71
N GLN A 516 7.13 -20.59 4.93
CA GLN A 516 7.76 -21.41 3.88
C GLN A 516 8.15 -22.81 4.39
N LEU A 517 7.67 -23.20 5.57
CA LEU A 517 7.89 -24.52 6.16
C LEU A 517 6.88 -25.51 5.60
N LEU A 518 7.37 -26.68 5.22
CA LEU A 518 6.52 -27.74 4.68
C LEU A 518 5.51 -28.22 5.72
N GLN A 519 4.24 -28.30 5.31
CA GLN A 519 3.12 -28.81 6.07
C GLN A 519 2.35 -29.85 5.23
N THR A 520 1.81 -30.89 5.86
CA THR A 520 1.16 -32.04 5.17
C THR A 520 -0.27 -32.33 5.66
N ASP A 521 -0.85 -31.43 6.43
CA ASP A 521 -2.21 -31.52 6.97
C ASP A 521 -3.12 -30.41 6.43
N CYS A 522 -2.88 -29.97 5.19
CA CYS A 522 -3.65 -28.93 4.53
C CYS A 522 -4.86 -29.51 3.78
N GLY A 523 -5.70 -28.62 3.24
CA GLY A 523 -6.90 -28.96 2.49
C GLY A 523 -8.04 -29.54 3.35
N PRO A 524 -9.20 -29.83 2.74
CA PRO A 524 -10.42 -30.20 3.47
C PRO A 524 -10.31 -31.54 4.21
N ASN A 525 -9.45 -32.44 3.76
CA ASN A 525 -9.26 -33.78 4.35
C ASN A 525 -7.99 -33.90 5.20
N PHE A 526 -7.26 -32.79 5.43
CA PHE A 526 -6.03 -32.77 6.24
C PHE A 526 -4.93 -33.72 5.75
N ASN A 527 -4.82 -33.89 4.44
CA ASN A 527 -3.88 -34.82 3.80
C ASN A 527 -3.12 -34.20 2.63
N GLU A 528 -3.27 -32.89 2.43
CA GLU A 528 -2.64 -32.16 1.33
C GLU A 528 -1.38 -31.45 1.80
N THR A 529 -0.47 -31.22 0.85
CA THR A 529 0.77 -30.49 1.11
C THR A 529 0.58 -28.99 0.88
N CYS A 530 1.09 -28.17 1.79
CA CYS A 530 1.22 -26.73 1.62
C CYS A 530 2.46 -26.22 2.38
N TYR A 531 2.73 -24.92 2.28
CA TYR A 531 3.83 -24.28 3.01
C TYR A 531 3.30 -23.18 3.92
N SER A 532 3.68 -23.22 5.19
CA SER A 532 3.21 -22.31 6.24
C SER A 532 4.36 -21.89 7.17
N ASP A 533 4.06 -21.32 8.32
CA ASP A 533 5.02 -20.79 9.28
C ASP A 533 5.29 -21.77 10.43
N GLY A 534 4.75 -22.99 10.32
CA GLY A 534 4.86 -24.02 11.36
C GLY A 534 4.05 -23.69 12.62
N SER A 535 3.17 -22.68 12.58
CA SER A 535 2.28 -22.40 13.69
C SER A 535 1.26 -23.54 13.86
N VAL A 536 0.90 -23.80 15.12
CA VAL A 536 -0.04 -24.86 15.49
C VAL A 536 -1.18 -24.32 16.33
N ALA A 537 -2.37 -24.89 16.14
CA ALA A 537 -3.54 -24.54 16.92
C ALA A 537 -3.32 -24.83 18.41
N ALA A 538 -3.77 -23.94 19.29
CA ALA A 538 -3.77 -24.20 20.72
C ALA A 538 -4.75 -25.34 21.07
N ALA A 539 -4.43 -26.11 22.11
CA ALA A 539 -5.28 -27.22 22.52
C ALA A 539 -6.70 -26.74 22.88
N GLY A 540 -7.71 -27.29 22.21
CA GLY A 540 -9.13 -26.95 22.41
C GLY A 540 -9.62 -25.70 21.67
N THR A 541 -8.84 -25.15 20.73
CA THR A 541 -9.28 -24.05 19.85
C THR A 541 -9.60 -24.53 18.43
N THR A 542 -9.79 -25.84 18.23
CA THR A 542 -10.13 -26.44 16.95
C THR A 542 -10.67 -27.86 17.17
N THR A 543 -11.48 -28.36 16.23
CA THR A 543 -12.00 -29.74 16.21
C THR A 543 -11.20 -30.65 15.27
N ARG A 544 -10.00 -30.23 14.86
CA ARG A 544 -9.13 -30.99 13.95
C ARG A 544 -8.76 -32.37 14.47
N PRO A 545 -8.51 -33.34 13.57
CA PRO A 545 -8.01 -34.66 13.95
C PRO A 545 -6.68 -34.57 14.72
N SER A 546 -6.45 -35.54 15.61
CA SER A 546 -5.21 -35.63 16.39
C SER A 546 -3.98 -35.68 15.46
N GLY A 547 -3.00 -34.82 15.69
CA GLY A 547 -1.78 -34.75 14.87
C GLY A 547 -1.88 -33.78 13.68
N HIS A 548 -3.07 -33.23 13.40
CA HIS A 548 -3.31 -32.29 12.30
C HIS A 548 -3.54 -30.88 12.86
N HIS A 549 -2.48 -30.25 13.37
CA HIS A 549 -2.57 -29.00 14.12
C HIS A 549 -2.01 -27.78 13.38
N GLY A 550 -1.43 -27.94 12.18
CA GLY A 550 -0.76 -26.86 11.44
C GLY A 550 -1.72 -25.79 10.94
N LEU A 551 -1.41 -24.51 11.09
CA LEU A 551 -2.33 -23.41 10.74
C LEU A 551 -2.06 -22.85 9.35
N ASN A 552 -3.14 -22.40 8.70
CA ASN A 552 -3.10 -21.65 7.43
C ASN A 552 -3.52 -20.21 7.72
N ARG A 553 -2.56 -19.32 8.00
CA ARG A 553 -2.84 -17.97 8.51
C ARG A 553 -2.74 -16.94 7.40
N PHE A 554 -3.69 -16.00 7.37
CA PHE A 554 -3.76 -14.92 6.37
C PHE A 554 -4.05 -13.58 7.05
N ASN A 555 -3.55 -12.48 6.47
CA ASN A 555 -3.90 -11.12 6.84
C ASN A 555 -5.40 -10.88 6.71
N THR A 556 -5.93 -10.02 7.56
CA THR A 556 -7.35 -9.66 7.55
C THR A 556 -7.58 -8.44 6.65
N PRO A 557 -8.37 -8.55 5.57
CA PRO A 557 -8.66 -7.40 4.70
C PRO A 557 -9.64 -6.43 5.37
N SER A 558 -9.68 -5.19 4.87
CA SER A 558 -10.80 -4.30 5.19
C SER A 558 -12.07 -4.82 4.52
N VAL A 559 -13.22 -4.56 5.14
CA VAL A 559 -14.54 -4.94 4.58
C VAL A 559 -15.38 -3.73 4.21
N ILE A 560 -14.80 -2.52 4.23
CA ILE A 560 -15.50 -1.28 3.86
C ILE A 560 -15.87 -1.28 2.38
N GLU A 561 -14.96 -1.75 1.53
CA GLU A 561 -15.13 -1.84 0.07
C GLU A 561 -15.58 -3.24 -0.39
N SER A 562 -16.04 -4.09 0.53
CA SER A 562 -16.22 -5.53 0.25
C SER A 562 -17.27 -5.86 -0.81
N ALA A 563 -18.27 -5.00 -1.04
CA ALA A 563 -19.28 -5.27 -2.06
C ALA A 563 -18.72 -5.12 -3.49
N ASP A 564 -17.64 -4.35 -3.68
CA ASP A 564 -16.98 -4.13 -4.98
C ASP A 564 -15.74 -5.02 -5.19
N THR A 565 -15.39 -5.85 -4.21
CA THR A 565 -14.17 -6.67 -4.26
C THR A 565 -14.48 -8.16 -4.35
N ALA A 566 -15.66 -8.53 -4.83
CA ALA A 566 -15.99 -9.91 -5.13
C ALA A 566 -15.12 -10.44 -6.29
N PRO A 567 -14.84 -11.76 -6.36
CA PRO A 567 -15.17 -12.79 -5.38
C PRO A 567 -14.33 -12.70 -4.10
N PHE A 568 -14.60 -13.53 -3.09
CA PHE A 568 -14.11 -13.33 -1.73
C PHE A 568 -13.05 -14.33 -1.26
N PHE A 569 -12.30 -13.90 -0.24
CA PHE A 569 -11.12 -14.56 0.32
C PHE A 569 -9.91 -14.54 -0.61
N HIS A 570 -8.77 -15.01 -0.12
CA HIS A 570 -7.50 -14.95 -0.86
C HIS A 570 -7.51 -15.78 -2.14
N ASN A 571 -8.42 -16.73 -2.28
CA ASN A 571 -8.53 -17.65 -3.41
C ASN A 571 -9.91 -17.62 -4.08
N ASN A 572 -10.69 -16.55 -3.88
CA ASN A 572 -11.99 -16.35 -4.56
C ASN A 572 -12.95 -17.53 -4.39
N SER A 573 -12.95 -18.14 -3.20
CA SER A 573 -13.70 -19.38 -2.89
C SER A 573 -15.23 -19.22 -2.88
N VAL A 574 -15.73 -18.00 -2.66
CA VAL A 574 -17.17 -17.69 -2.73
C VAL A 574 -17.41 -16.42 -3.54
N THR A 575 -18.60 -16.28 -4.12
CA THR A 575 -18.84 -15.31 -5.20
C THR A 575 -19.69 -14.12 -4.80
N THR A 576 -20.48 -14.24 -3.73
CA THR A 576 -21.36 -13.17 -3.26
C THR A 576 -21.01 -12.74 -1.84
N LEU A 577 -21.36 -11.50 -1.51
CA LEU A 577 -21.12 -10.95 -0.18
C LEU A 577 -21.95 -11.69 0.88
N GLU A 578 -23.14 -12.12 0.53
CA GLU A 578 -24.01 -12.92 1.38
C GLU A 578 -23.40 -14.29 1.69
N GLU A 579 -22.76 -14.95 0.70
CA GLU A 579 -22.02 -16.20 0.92
C GLU A 579 -20.79 -16.00 1.81
N SER A 580 -20.06 -14.89 1.65
CA SER A 580 -18.88 -14.60 2.49
C SER A 580 -19.27 -14.33 3.94
N VAL A 581 -20.42 -13.69 4.19
CA VAL A 581 -20.98 -13.55 5.54
C VAL A 581 -21.48 -14.91 6.08
N ALA A 582 -22.17 -15.71 5.26
CA ALA A 582 -22.67 -17.02 5.66
C ALA A 582 -21.55 -18.01 6.00
N PHE A 583 -20.39 -17.89 5.36
CA PHE A 583 -19.20 -18.70 5.64
C PHE A 583 -18.83 -18.70 7.13
N TYR A 584 -18.96 -17.58 7.84
CA TYR A 584 -18.65 -17.49 9.27
C TYR A 584 -19.64 -18.26 10.17
N SER A 585 -20.72 -18.81 9.62
CA SER A 585 -21.61 -19.76 10.31
C SER A 585 -21.38 -21.21 9.90
N SER A 586 -20.46 -21.47 8.98
CA SER A 586 -20.15 -22.81 8.47
C SER A 586 -19.33 -23.65 9.44
N ASP A 587 -19.31 -24.97 9.21
CA ASP A 587 -18.45 -25.89 9.95
C ASP A 587 -16.96 -25.61 9.70
N ALA A 588 -16.59 -25.16 8.50
CA ALA A 588 -15.21 -24.84 8.15
C ALA A 588 -14.66 -23.73 9.06
N PHE A 589 -15.43 -22.65 9.25
CA PHE A 589 -15.08 -21.60 10.20
C PHE A 589 -15.20 -22.04 11.64
N ASN A 590 -16.32 -22.62 12.05
CA ASN A 590 -16.60 -22.95 13.45
C ASN A 590 -15.68 -24.05 14.02
N SER A 591 -15.01 -24.80 13.16
CA SER A 591 -13.96 -25.78 13.48
C SER A 591 -12.54 -25.21 13.41
N SER A 592 -12.37 -23.99 12.91
CA SER A 592 -11.09 -23.31 12.73
C SER A 592 -10.58 -22.64 14.02
N PRO A 593 -9.27 -22.37 14.12
CA PRO A 593 -8.71 -21.51 15.16
C PRO A 593 -9.33 -20.12 15.20
N GLY A 594 -9.70 -19.54 14.06
CA GLY A 594 -10.32 -18.21 13.99
C GLY A 594 -11.66 -18.09 14.73
N ALA A 595 -12.34 -19.21 14.99
CA ALA A 595 -13.55 -19.24 15.82
C ALA A 595 -13.27 -19.18 17.33
N PHE A 596 -12.00 -19.04 17.74
CA PHE A 596 -11.58 -18.92 19.13
C PHE A 596 -10.48 -17.88 19.30
N THR A 597 -10.35 -17.31 20.49
CA THR A 597 -9.12 -16.59 20.86
C THR A 597 -8.02 -17.57 21.27
N SER A 598 -6.77 -17.09 21.33
CA SER A 598 -5.67 -17.84 21.95
C SER A 598 -5.94 -18.19 23.42
N SER A 599 -6.80 -17.41 24.10
CA SER A 599 -7.31 -17.68 25.46
C SER A 599 -8.57 -18.56 25.48
N LYS A 600 -8.92 -19.20 24.36
CA LYS A 600 -10.06 -20.12 24.18
C LYS A 600 -11.45 -19.49 24.36
N VAL A 601 -11.54 -18.16 24.25
CA VAL A 601 -12.83 -17.47 24.24
C VAL A 601 -13.54 -17.82 22.93
N ASN A 602 -14.79 -18.27 23.03
CA ASN A 602 -15.60 -18.69 21.90
C ASN A 602 -16.02 -17.47 21.05
N ARG A 603 -15.72 -17.52 19.75
CA ARG A 603 -16.15 -16.59 18.70
C ARG A 603 -16.86 -17.32 17.55
N GLN A 604 -17.38 -18.52 17.81
CA GLN A 604 -18.14 -19.26 16.80
C GLN A 604 -19.34 -18.41 16.35
N GLY A 605 -19.54 -18.36 15.03
CA GLY A 605 -20.64 -17.65 14.40
C GLY A 605 -21.81 -18.59 14.15
N ARG A 606 -23.02 -18.10 14.40
CA ARG A 606 -24.28 -18.79 14.08
C ARG A 606 -25.33 -17.74 13.76
N LEU A 607 -25.24 -17.19 12.55
CA LEU A 607 -26.22 -16.28 12.00
C LEU A 607 -27.22 -17.07 11.15
N ASP A 608 -28.51 -16.81 11.32
CA ASP A 608 -29.51 -17.33 10.39
C ASP A 608 -29.53 -16.52 9.08
N SER A 609 -30.28 -16.99 8.07
CA SER A 609 -30.34 -16.35 6.76
C SER A 609 -30.75 -14.87 6.83
N SER A 610 -31.68 -14.49 7.71
CA SER A 610 -32.12 -13.10 7.83
C SER A 610 -31.03 -12.19 8.42
N GLN A 611 -30.23 -12.74 9.34
CA GLN A 611 -29.10 -12.06 9.95
C GLN A 611 -27.92 -11.91 8.99
N VAL A 612 -27.66 -12.94 8.18
CA VAL A 612 -26.69 -12.88 7.08
C VAL A 612 -27.03 -11.73 6.13
N ILE A 613 -28.29 -11.64 5.69
CA ILE A 613 -28.74 -10.54 4.83
C ILE A 613 -28.59 -9.20 5.54
N ALA A 614 -28.95 -9.07 6.82
CA ALA A 614 -28.80 -7.81 7.55
C ALA A 614 -27.33 -7.33 7.59
N VAL A 615 -26.39 -8.23 7.86
CA VAL A 615 -24.95 -7.90 7.87
C VAL A 615 -24.46 -7.56 6.45
N ALA A 616 -24.87 -8.31 5.42
CA ALA A 616 -24.52 -8.01 4.04
C ALA A 616 -25.05 -6.63 3.60
N LEU A 617 -26.29 -6.27 3.97
CA LEU A 617 -26.85 -4.94 3.72
C LEU A 617 -26.07 -3.83 4.44
N PHE A 618 -25.56 -4.10 5.65
CA PHE A 618 -24.65 -3.18 6.34
C PHE A 618 -23.33 -2.99 5.58
N LEU A 619 -22.69 -4.07 5.14
CA LEU A 619 -21.45 -4.00 4.36
C LEU A 619 -21.64 -3.27 3.02
N ARG A 620 -22.72 -3.55 2.29
CA ARG A 620 -23.11 -2.79 1.08
C ARG A 620 -23.30 -1.32 1.38
N SER A 621 -23.92 -0.98 2.51
CA SER A 621 -24.20 0.41 2.87
C SER A 621 -22.92 1.20 3.17
N ILE A 622 -21.94 0.63 3.88
CA ILE A 622 -20.65 1.30 4.11
C ILE A 622 -19.82 1.41 2.83
N ASN A 623 -19.93 0.43 1.92
CA ASN A 623 -19.29 0.50 0.62
C ASN A 623 -19.84 1.64 -0.24
N VAL A 624 -21.17 1.78 -0.30
CA VAL A 624 -21.82 2.89 -1.02
C VAL A 624 -21.37 4.25 -0.47
N LEU A 625 -21.18 4.36 0.86
CA LEU A 625 -20.69 5.58 1.48
C LEU A 625 -19.23 5.88 1.09
N GLU A 626 -18.39 4.86 0.97
CA GLU A 626 -17.00 5.03 0.51
C GLU A 626 -16.93 5.40 -0.97
N ASN A 627 -17.75 4.78 -1.82
CA ASN A 627 -17.87 5.13 -3.24
C ASN A 627 -18.35 6.58 -3.43
N ILE A 628 -19.36 7.01 -2.66
CA ILE A 628 -19.80 8.41 -2.62
C ILE A 628 -18.65 9.34 -2.23
N ARG A 629 -17.88 9.00 -1.18
CA ARG A 629 -16.77 9.81 -0.69
C ARG A 629 -15.67 9.92 -1.77
N SER A 630 -15.24 8.81 -2.32
CA SER A 630 -14.19 8.75 -3.34
C SER A 630 -14.60 9.51 -4.60
N SER A 631 -15.80 9.25 -5.11
CA SER A 631 -16.36 9.95 -6.27
C SER A 631 -16.45 11.47 -6.05
N ASN A 632 -16.91 11.92 -4.87
CA ASN A 632 -16.97 13.35 -4.54
C ASN A 632 -15.58 14.00 -4.53
N VAL A 633 -14.55 13.31 -4.01
CA VAL A 633 -13.16 13.80 -4.02
C VAL A 633 -12.66 13.92 -5.46
N LEU A 634 -12.97 12.95 -6.32
CA LEU A 634 -12.61 12.99 -7.73
C LEU A 634 -13.33 14.08 -8.51
N ASP A 635 -14.62 14.31 -8.26
CA ASP A 635 -15.36 15.41 -8.86
C ASP A 635 -14.78 16.78 -8.45
N GLN A 636 -14.42 16.94 -7.18
CA GLN A 636 -13.77 18.16 -6.68
C GLN A 636 -12.42 18.39 -7.36
N LYS A 637 -11.62 17.33 -7.55
CA LYS A 637 -10.40 17.39 -8.37
C LYS A 637 -10.72 17.74 -9.82
N ALA A 638 -11.73 17.13 -10.43
CA ALA A 638 -12.11 17.42 -11.80
C ALA A 638 -12.53 18.89 -12.01
N LEU A 639 -13.10 19.54 -10.98
CA LEU A 639 -13.42 20.97 -10.98
C LEU A 639 -12.18 21.88 -10.91
N SER A 640 -11.07 21.43 -10.32
CA SER A 640 -9.81 22.18 -10.24
C SER A 640 -8.84 21.89 -11.38
N LEU A 641 -9.08 20.83 -12.16
CA LEU A 641 -8.29 20.44 -13.33
C LEU A 641 -8.89 21.01 -14.63
N ASN A 642 -8.05 21.13 -15.66
CA ASN A 642 -8.43 21.58 -17.00
C ASN A 642 -8.28 20.47 -18.04
N GLY A 643 -8.87 20.68 -19.23
CA GLY A 643 -8.64 19.85 -20.41
C GLY A 643 -8.90 18.36 -20.21
N ASP A 644 -7.99 17.54 -20.75
CA ASP A 644 -8.13 16.08 -20.76
C ASP A 644 -7.95 15.47 -19.37
N GLN A 645 -7.15 16.09 -18.50
CA GLN A 645 -6.99 15.61 -17.11
C GLN A 645 -8.30 15.72 -16.32
N SER A 646 -9.04 16.83 -16.47
CA SER A 646 -10.36 16.98 -15.86
C SER A 646 -11.32 15.88 -16.31
N VAL A 647 -11.30 15.51 -17.60
CA VAL A 647 -12.14 14.45 -18.14
C VAL A 647 -11.69 13.07 -17.66
N ARG A 648 -10.38 12.80 -17.59
CA ARG A 648 -9.82 11.55 -17.04
C ARG A 648 -10.23 11.36 -15.58
N THR A 649 -10.09 12.39 -14.75
CA THR A 649 -10.50 12.36 -13.34
C THR A 649 -12.01 12.17 -13.20
N LEU A 650 -12.82 12.85 -14.02
CA LEU A 650 -14.27 12.68 -14.02
C LEU A 650 -14.70 11.25 -14.41
N ARG A 651 -13.96 10.57 -15.30
CA ARG A 651 -14.24 9.17 -15.63
C ARG A 651 -14.02 8.22 -14.45
N LEU A 652 -13.04 8.50 -13.59
CA LEU A 652 -12.87 7.77 -12.34
C LEU A 652 -14.05 8.06 -11.39
N ALA A 653 -14.48 9.33 -11.28
CA ALA A 653 -15.63 9.68 -10.45
C ALA A 653 -16.91 8.96 -10.91
N ILE A 654 -17.10 8.84 -12.23
CA ILE A 654 -18.20 8.09 -12.84
C ILE A 654 -18.15 6.61 -12.49
N ALA A 655 -16.95 5.99 -12.50
CA ALA A 655 -16.79 4.60 -12.09
C ALA A 655 -17.24 4.40 -10.64
N ASP A 656 -16.73 5.22 -9.71
CA ASP A 656 -17.13 5.14 -8.30
C ASP A 656 -18.64 5.41 -8.09
N THR A 657 -19.23 6.36 -8.82
CA THR A 657 -20.69 6.61 -8.75
C THR A 657 -21.48 5.42 -9.30
N GLN A 658 -21.00 4.80 -10.38
CA GLN A 658 -21.61 3.61 -10.97
C GLN A 658 -21.54 2.42 -10.01
N ASP A 659 -20.40 2.21 -9.34
CA ASP A 659 -20.25 1.18 -8.31
C ASP A 659 -21.25 1.41 -7.16
N ALA A 660 -21.38 2.65 -6.67
CA ALA A 660 -22.40 2.98 -5.66
C ALA A 660 -23.83 2.65 -6.11
N VAL A 661 -24.14 2.84 -7.39
CA VAL A 661 -25.44 2.48 -7.99
C VAL A 661 -25.61 0.97 -8.06
N ASP A 662 -24.57 0.24 -8.48
CA ASP A 662 -24.64 -1.21 -8.69
C ASP A 662 -24.68 -1.96 -7.36
N VAL A 663 -23.91 -1.55 -6.35
CA VAL A 663 -23.97 -2.12 -4.99
C VAL A 663 -25.39 -2.08 -4.40
N LEU A 664 -26.14 -0.99 -4.62
CA LEU A 664 -27.53 -0.87 -4.17
C LEU A 664 -28.53 -1.67 -5.03
N LYS A 665 -28.24 -1.87 -6.32
CA LYS A 665 -29.10 -2.64 -7.24
C LYS A 665 -28.95 -4.15 -7.06
N GLU A 666 -27.72 -4.61 -6.80
CA GLU A 666 -27.39 -6.02 -6.62
C GLU A 666 -27.86 -6.56 -5.28
N ALA A 667 -28.12 -5.69 -4.30
CA ALA A 667 -28.80 -6.07 -3.08
C ALA A 667 -30.18 -6.67 -3.41
N VAL A 668 -30.42 -7.91 -2.97
CA VAL A 668 -31.73 -8.57 -3.13
C VAL A 668 -32.87 -7.72 -2.60
N ILE A 669 -32.59 -6.95 -1.54
CA ILE A 669 -33.47 -5.93 -0.98
C ILE A 669 -32.68 -4.62 -0.98
N ASN A 670 -33.09 -3.62 -1.76
CA ASN A 670 -32.50 -2.29 -1.67
C ASN A 670 -33.11 -1.53 -0.47
N PRO A 671 -32.34 -1.20 0.58
CA PRO A 671 -32.87 -0.49 1.74
C PRO A 671 -33.04 1.02 1.51
N TYR A 672 -32.56 1.56 0.38
CA TYR A 672 -32.50 2.99 0.08
C TYR A 672 -32.88 3.32 -1.38
N PRO A 673 -34.13 3.08 -1.81
CA PRO A 673 -34.57 3.37 -3.18
C PRO A 673 -34.40 4.84 -3.57
N ASP A 674 -34.70 5.78 -2.66
CA ASP A 674 -34.55 7.22 -2.91
C ASP A 674 -33.07 7.62 -3.07
N ALA A 675 -32.17 7.01 -2.28
CA ALA A 675 -30.73 7.26 -2.41
C ALA A 675 -30.21 6.74 -3.75
N LEU A 676 -30.67 5.56 -4.19
CA LEU A 676 -30.36 5.00 -5.51
C LEU A 676 -30.80 5.95 -6.63
N GLU A 677 -32.00 6.53 -6.55
CA GLU A 677 -32.47 7.50 -7.54
C GLU A 677 -31.54 8.74 -7.61
N LYS A 678 -31.10 9.25 -6.45
CA LYS A 678 -30.15 10.37 -6.39
C LYS A 678 -28.80 10.02 -7.02
N LEU A 679 -28.27 8.82 -6.76
CA LEU A 679 -27.02 8.36 -7.36
C LEU A 679 -27.12 8.18 -8.87
N GLN A 680 -28.24 7.66 -9.37
CA GLN A 680 -28.49 7.57 -10.82
C GLN A 680 -28.56 8.95 -11.48
N GLN A 681 -29.19 9.93 -10.83
CA GLN A 681 -29.22 11.32 -11.31
C GLN A 681 -27.81 11.96 -11.30
N ALA A 682 -27.00 11.67 -10.26
CA ALA A 682 -25.63 12.16 -10.18
C ALA A 682 -24.78 11.59 -11.33
N LEU A 683 -24.84 10.27 -11.54
CA LEU A 683 -24.16 9.56 -12.62
C LEU A 683 -24.54 10.12 -13.99
N PHE A 684 -25.82 10.44 -14.20
CA PHE A 684 -26.29 11.08 -15.43
C PHE A 684 -25.59 12.44 -15.65
N PHE A 685 -25.54 13.30 -14.63
CA PHE A 685 -24.89 14.61 -14.76
C PHE A 685 -23.37 14.50 -14.98
N GLU A 686 -22.68 13.60 -14.28
CA GLU A 686 -21.25 13.33 -14.50
C GLU A 686 -20.99 12.87 -15.94
N THR A 687 -21.81 11.92 -16.43
CA THR A 687 -21.71 11.40 -17.80
C THR A 687 -21.86 12.52 -18.83
N GLN A 688 -22.86 13.41 -18.67
CA GLN A 688 -23.02 14.58 -19.53
C GLN A 688 -21.82 15.53 -19.46
N ALA A 689 -21.25 15.70 -18.26
CA ALA A 689 -20.08 16.54 -18.04
C ALA A 689 -18.78 16.00 -18.66
N THR A 690 -18.74 14.76 -19.15
CA THR A 690 -17.58 14.26 -19.92
C THR A 690 -17.42 14.97 -21.26
N ASN A 691 -18.50 15.50 -21.84
CA ASN A 691 -18.42 16.35 -23.02
C ASN A 691 -17.89 17.73 -22.62
N ARG A 692 -16.61 17.99 -22.93
CA ARG A 692 -15.93 19.25 -22.59
C ARG A 692 -16.59 20.50 -23.16
N PHE A 693 -17.42 20.38 -24.19
CA PHE A 693 -18.13 21.48 -24.83
C PHE A 693 -19.56 21.68 -24.31
N PHE A 694 -20.00 20.85 -23.35
CA PHE A 694 -21.33 20.95 -22.81
C PHE A 694 -21.51 22.27 -22.03
N PRO A 695 -22.56 23.08 -22.31
CA PRO A 695 -22.80 24.32 -21.59
C PRO A 695 -22.97 24.07 -20.08
N ASN A 696 -22.34 24.90 -19.25
CA ASN A 696 -22.41 24.76 -17.78
C ASN A 696 -21.88 23.42 -17.22
N ARG A 697 -20.92 22.76 -17.90
CA ARG A 697 -20.26 21.53 -17.44
C ARG A 697 -19.93 21.52 -15.93
N LEU A 698 -19.34 22.59 -15.42
CA LEU A 698 -18.96 22.67 -14.00
C LEU A 698 -20.16 22.63 -13.05
N ASN A 699 -21.33 23.14 -13.47
CA ASN A 699 -22.55 23.05 -12.68
C ASN A 699 -23.13 21.64 -12.67
N LEU A 700 -22.96 20.85 -13.74
CA LEU A 700 -23.34 19.44 -13.74
C LEU A 700 -22.57 18.65 -12.71
N ILE A 701 -21.23 18.85 -12.64
CA ILE A 701 -20.37 18.19 -11.64
C ILE A 701 -20.79 18.61 -10.22
N ARG A 702 -21.03 19.91 -9.97
CA ARG A 702 -21.52 20.39 -8.67
C ARG A 702 -22.88 19.79 -8.30
N ASN A 703 -23.79 19.63 -9.27
CA ASN A 703 -25.09 19.00 -9.04
C ASN A 703 -24.94 17.52 -8.69
N ALA A 704 -24.02 16.80 -9.35
CA ALA A 704 -23.72 15.42 -9.01
C ALA A 704 -23.20 15.27 -7.58
N ILE A 705 -22.24 16.12 -7.15
CA ILE A 705 -21.77 16.17 -5.75
C ILE A 705 -22.94 16.39 -4.78
N ASN A 706 -23.83 17.35 -5.07
CA ASN A 706 -24.97 17.66 -4.21
C ASN A 706 -25.94 16.46 -4.09
N LEU A 707 -26.22 15.76 -5.19
CA LEU A 707 -27.08 14.59 -5.20
C LEU A 707 -26.45 13.42 -4.43
N LYS A 708 -25.16 13.17 -4.59
CA LYS A 708 -24.41 12.16 -3.81
C LYS A 708 -24.42 12.48 -2.31
N ASN A 709 -24.27 13.75 -1.94
CA ASN A 709 -24.40 14.18 -0.55
C ASN A 709 -25.82 13.97 0.00
N GLN A 710 -26.86 14.23 -0.79
CA GLN A 710 -28.24 13.91 -0.41
C GLN A 710 -28.41 12.39 -0.20
N ALA A 711 -27.92 11.56 -1.13
CA ALA A 711 -27.95 10.11 -1.00
C ALA A 711 -27.26 9.64 0.29
N ARG A 712 -26.07 10.18 0.62
CA ARG A 712 -25.38 9.90 1.89
C ARG A 712 -26.28 10.16 3.11
N THR A 713 -26.96 11.31 3.15
CA THR A 713 -27.83 11.69 4.27
C THR A 713 -29.10 10.82 4.39
N MET A 714 -29.54 10.22 3.28
CA MET A 714 -30.63 9.25 3.26
C MET A 714 -30.19 7.88 3.81
N ILE A 715 -28.91 7.53 3.68
CA ILE A 715 -28.35 6.25 4.15
C ILE A 715 -28.03 6.29 5.64
N VAL A 716 -27.30 7.32 6.09
CA VAL A 716 -26.72 7.39 7.44
C VAL A 716 -26.74 8.80 8.03
N SER A 717 -26.87 8.89 9.35
CA SER A 717 -26.54 10.08 10.13
C SER A 717 -25.35 9.83 11.05
N GLY A 718 -24.50 10.84 11.22
CA GLY A 718 -23.20 10.67 11.88
C GLY A 718 -22.19 9.95 10.99
N GLY A 719 -21.10 9.47 11.59
CA GLY A 719 -19.98 8.84 10.91
C GLY A 719 -18.99 9.82 10.32
#